data_AF-A0A517Y1L5-F1
#
_entry.id   AF-A0A517Y1L5-F1
#
_cell.length_a   1.000
_cell.length_b   1.000
_cell.length_c   1.000
_cell.angle_alpha   90.00
_cell.angle_beta   90.00
_cell.angle_gamma   90.00
#
_symmetry.space_group_name_H-M   'P 1'
#
loop_
_entity.id
_entity.type
_entity.pdbx_description
1 polymer ?
#
loop_
_entity_poly.entity_id
_entity_poly.type
_entity_poly.pdbx_seq_one_letter_code
_entity_poly.pdbx_strand_id
1 'polypeptide(L)'
;MTLEEIFQAALDKPDAASRDAYLAKACGDAKTRQRVEDLLAAHFRSGAFLQSQDGTELRDGSTLDKTELRAESTDDRTVTFAGDAAPSSKRSEEAESLHFLAPTKRPDSLGRLGHYEVLQVLGKGGFGTVFRAFDDELQRVVAVKVMAPQIAATSPARKRFLREARSSAAVRNENVVQVYEVVEQPLPYLVMEFIPGETLQDKLNRTGPLEVADIVRIGRQVAEGLTAAHATDLIHRDIKPGNILLEGGAGRVKITDFGLARAADDASISQSGLIAGTPMYMAPEQAKGETLDQRADLFSLGSVLYQMAAGRPPFRANSTVAVLKRVAEETPRAIREIIPETPQWLCDIISKLHAKNPEDRYQSAREVADVLADCEAQLKANSKLKDFSRIPRSKQPAAGKSGRWKWVAAAVLLLPLIALAVTEFTGVTHLFRSQVTTDPIKPSGDPTPIAANRMPDTDGWVQLFNGKDLTGWKRHPDQPGNWLVKDGVLIGRGPKISHLFTERSDYRDFHLRLECRADHQKTDSGIYFRCGFDVSRTYPPGYEFSLGHDYDGSLYEAPPTGKLLIRSVRTAETAHEWRTVDIIVVGPRFMAKINGVVVVDFTHPEPAHQFGHIALQLLEPIRSSFVQFRKIEIKELPQLSTFKNSIGMEFVIVPKGKSWLGGGNGKLGDKEVEIPADFYLGKYEVTQEEWQKVMGANPSYFSRAGDGKDVVKDISDADMKRFPVENVSWDQCQIFVAKLNQREKETGWVYRLPTATEWEYACRGGPMADKLDSAFDFYLTKPTNTLLSEQANTQLTGLKRPCKVGSYSPNRLGLFDMHGNVAEWCEESPHATATAKGLRGGCWLDDSRRWGARVGGIFRAVGQMKVLGLRLARVPSPEAKTPSLAVAPFTDADVQRIAAPPAAGQVEEVRKELKRLNPGFDGKIEPTIKKNVVTGLKFNTDEVDNVAPVRALKGLVSLDCSGIKEVKGKLSDLSPLKGMALTSLNISNSKVADLSPLKGMALTSLYLEHTDVTDLSPLKGMPLESLKIYNNLVKDLSPLKGMPLVVFWCNTAPVDDLTPLKDMKLKHLDIRNTAVTDLSPLKGMPLQRLDMGGTKTSDLTPLKGMPLKTLKIYRTQIQDLTPLQGMPLKSLSMYESSVTDLSPLKGMQLEDIRLTPKNITQGLDILRDMKSLKTIGIHYFPEKIWPAAEFWERYDKGEFKE
;
A
#
# COMPACT_ATOMS: atom_id res chain seq x y z
N MET A 1 55.53 9.38 -8.59
CA MET A 1 54.61 8.28 -8.30
C MET A 1 53.23 8.87 -8.09
N THR A 2 52.18 8.20 -8.56
CA THR A 2 50.80 8.61 -8.30
C THR A 2 50.42 8.29 -6.85
N LEU A 3 49.34 8.91 -6.35
CA LEU A 3 48.87 8.70 -4.98
C LEU A 3 48.55 7.22 -4.69
N GLU A 4 48.06 6.50 -5.71
CA GLU A 4 47.72 5.08 -5.65
C GLU A 4 48.97 4.19 -5.65
N GLU A 5 50.00 4.52 -6.44
CA GLU A 5 51.29 3.80 -6.42
C GLU A 5 52.00 3.95 -5.07
N ILE A 6 51.99 5.16 -4.50
CA ILE A 6 52.57 5.43 -3.17
C ILE A 6 51.79 4.67 -2.10
N PHE A 7 50.47 4.65 -2.19
CA PHE A 7 49.61 3.91 -1.27
C PHE A 7 49.86 2.39 -1.32
N GLN A 8 49.93 1.78 -2.50
CA GLN A 8 50.18 0.35 -2.63
C GLN A 8 51.60 -0.04 -2.20
N ALA A 9 52.61 0.71 -2.63
CA ALA A 9 53.98 0.47 -2.20
C ALA A 9 54.17 0.70 -0.68
N ALA A 10 53.32 1.53 -0.07
CA ALA A 10 53.26 1.70 1.38
C ALA A 10 52.55 0.53 2.09
N LEU A 11 51.50 -0.07 1.50
CA LEU A 11 50.88 -1.30 2.01
C LEU A 11 51.86 -2.47 2.07
N ASP A 12 52.73 -2.58 1.06
CA ASP A 12 53.76 -3.63 0.98
C ASP A 12 54.93 -3.43 1.97
N LYS A 13 54.95 -2.33 2.75
CA LYS A 13 55.98 -2.14 3.79
C LYS A 13 55.67 -2.99 5.02
N PRO A 14 56.64 -3.78 5.49
CA PRO A 14 56.41 -4.83 6.48
C PRO A 14 56.02 -4.30 7.87
N ASP A 15 56.39 -3.05 8.19
CA ASP A 15 56.12 -2.43 9.48
C ASP A 15 55.83 -0.93 9.35
N ALA A 16 55.27 -0.35 10.42
CA ALA A 16 54.84 1.05 10.42
C ALA A 16 56.01 2.04 10.26
N ALA A 17 57.19 1.74 10.82
CA ALA A 17 58.34 2.63 10.74
C ALA A 17 58.96 2.65 9.33
N SER A 18 59.06 1.49 8.68
CA SER A 18 59.51 1.38 7.28
C SER A 18 58.49 1.97 6.29
N ARG A 19 57.19 1.91 6.61
CA ARG A 19 56.12 2.60 5.88
C ARG A 19 56.21 4.12 6.01
N ASP A 20 56.40 4.61 7.22
CA ASP A 20 56.45 6.04 7.50
C ASP A 20 57.69 6.70 6.86
N ALA A 21 58.85 6.02 6.94
CA ALA A 21 60.08 6.43 6.26
C ALA A 21 59.95 6.39 4.72
N TYR A 22 59.21 5.41 4.18
CA TYR A 22 58.90 5.35 2.76
C TYR A 22 57.97 6.50 2.33
N LEU A 23 56.89 6.76 3.07
CA LEU A 23 55.96 7.86 2.80
C LEU A 23 56.66 9.22 2.93
N ALA A 24 57.60 9.38 3.86
CA ALA A 24 58.42 10.59 3.99
C ALA A 24 59.27 10.88 2.74
N LYS A 25 59.70 9.84 2.03
CA LYS A 25 60.54 9.96 0.84
C LYS A 25 59.72 9.96 -0.46
N ALA A 26 58.60 9.24 -0.50
CA ALA A 26 57.78 9.01 -1.69
C ALA A 26 56.67 10.06 -1.88
N CYS A 27 56.15 10.62 -0.79
CA CYS A 27 55.20 11.72 -0.85
C CYS A 27 55.96 13.05 -1.01
N GLY A 28 55.77 13.72 -2.14
CA GLY A 28 56.44 15.00 -2.43
C GLY A 28 55.92 16.19 -1.61
N ASP A 29 54.77 16.06 -0.95
CA ASP A 29 54.15 17.11 -0.14
C ASP A 29 53.25 16.53 0.98
N ALA A 30 52.98 17.34 2.00
CA ALA A 30 52.21 16.95 3.18
C ALA A 30 50.75 16.58 2.87
N LYS A 31 50.16 17.13 1.82
CA LYS A 31 48.75 16.90 1.46
C LYS A 31 48.58 15.55 0.78
N THR A 32 49.52 15.17 -0.10
CA THR A 32 49.62 13.84 -0.70
C THR A 32 49.87 12.78 0.38
N ARG A 33 50.79 13.07 1.31
CA ARG A 33 51.08 12.18 2.45
C ARG A 33 49.84 11.92 3.31
N GLN A 34 49.15 12.97 3.75
CA GLN A 34 47.94 12.84 4.55
C GLN A 34 46.86 12.01 3.83
N ARG A 35 46.71 12.19 2.52
CA ARG A 35 45.70 11.46 1.74
C ARG A 35 46.03 9.98 1.61
N VAL A 36 47.31 9.62 1.46
CA VAL A 36 47.76 8.23 1.46
C VAL A 36 47.59 7.62 2.86
N GLU A 37 47.91 8.36 3.92
CA GLU A 37 47.71 7.93 5.31
C GLU A 37 46.22 7.73 5.64
N ASP A 38 45.33 8.59 5.18
CA ASP A 38 43.88 8.45 5.34
C ASP A 38 43.36 7.21 4.61
N LEU A 39 43.90 6.93 3.41
CA LEU A 39 43.60 5.71 2.65
C LEU A 39 44.15 4.46 3.33
N LEU A 40 45.36 4.50 3.89
CA LEU A 40 45.94 3.38 4.67
C LEU A 40 45.09 3.13 5.91
N ALA A 41 44.71 4.19 6.62
CA ALA A 41 43.82 4.09 7.76
C ALA A 41 42.45 3.53 7.37
N ALA A 42 41.87 3.95 6.24
CA ALA A 42 40.62 3.38 5.72
C ALA A 42 40.78 1.89 5.32
N HIS A 43 41.88 1.54 4.66
CA HIS A 43 42.18 0.18 4.21
C HIS A 43 42.39 -0.77 5.39
N PHE A 44 43.21 -0.40 6.37
CA PHE A 44 43.39 -1.17 7.60
C PHE A 44 42.10 -1.22 8.43
N ARG A 45 41.25 -0.18 8.42
CA ARG A 45 39.91 -0.21 9.02
C ARG A 45 38.97 -1.20 8.33
N SER A 46 39.05 -1.37 7.01
CA SER A 46 38.29 -2.40 6.28
C SER A 46 38.86 -3.81 6.44
N GLY A 47 40.16 -3.95 6.72
CA GLY A 47 40.84 -5.23 6.95
C GLY A 47 40.81 -5.75 8.40
N ALA A 48 40.57 -4.89 9.39
CA ALA A 48 40.56 -5.24 10.82
C ALA A 48 39.33 -6.04 11.28
N PHE A 49 38.49 -6.55 10.36
CA PHE A 49 37.34 -7.40 10.69
C PHE A 49 37.73 -8.89 10.93
N LEU A 50 38.96 -9.32 10.61
CA LEU A 50 39.29 -10.76 10.59
C LEU A 50 40.48 -11.28 11.41
N GLN A 51 41.38 -10.48 12.01
CA GLN A 51 42.45 -11.04 12.87
C GLN A 51 42.75 -10.16 14.09
N SER A 52 43.01 -10.82 15.22
CA SER A 52 42.87 -10.36 16.59
C SER A 52 44.18 -9.92 17.27
N GLN A 53 44.01 -9.20 18.40
CA GLN A 53 44.87 -9.13 19.60
C GLN A 53 46.17 -8.32 19.51
N ASP A 54 46.26 -7.16 20.17
CA ASP A 54 46.69 -7.04 21.57
C ASP A 54 46.48 -5.60 22.10
N GLY A 55 46.24 -5.47 23.40
CA GLY A 55 45.98 -4.21 24.10
C GLY A 55 47.15 -3.73 24.96
N THR A 56 46.86 -2.66 25.72
CA THR A 56 47.66 -1.97 26.78
C THR A 56 48.66 -0.93 26.23
N GLU A 57 48.79 0.33 26.69
CA GLU A 57 48.77 1.00 28.02
C GLU A 57 48.47 2.52 27.82
N LEU A 58 47.51 3.16 28.52
CA LEU A 58 47.55 3.90 29.83
C LEU A 58 48.03 5.38 29.83
N ARG A 59 47.15 6.26 30.39
CA ARG A 59 47.36 7.51 31.19
C ARG A 59 47.75 8.82 30.46
N ASP A 60 47.41 10.04 30.92
CA ASP A 60 46.81 10.57 32.16
C ASP A 60 46.17 11.96 31.91
N GLY A 61 45.31 12.42 32.82
CA GLY A 61 44.68 13.75 32.80
C GLY A 61 45.38 14.80 33.68
N SER A 62 44.91 16.05 33.58
CA SER A 62 45.00 17.17 34.54
C SER A 62 44.46 18.41 33.82
N THR A 63 43.72 19.39 34.36
CA THR A 63 43.29 19.81 35.71
C THR A 63 42.25 20.94 35.47
N LEU A 64 41.10 21.00 36.19
CA LEU A 64 40.73 22.01 37.23
C LEU A 64 41.18 23.45 36.90
N ASP A 65 40.40 24.53 37.00
CA ASP A 65 39.46 25.02 38.04
C ASP A 65 38.92 26.40 37.49
N LYS A 66 37.64 26.80 37.57
CA LYS A 66 36.91 27.53 38.65
C LYS A 66 36.56 28.99 38.28
N THR A 67 35.30 29.38 38.58
CA THR A 67 34.79 30.72 39.05
C THR A 67 35.02 31.96 38.16
N GLU A 68 34.19 33.01 38.07
CA GLU A 68 32.86 33.44 38.52
C GLU A 68 32.63 34.84 37.88
N LEU A 69 31.37 35.33 37.91
CA LEU A 69 30.95 36.76 37.98
C LEU A 69 30.92 37.68 36.71
N ARG A 70 29.67 37.85 36.22
CA ARG A 70 28.82 39.08 36.12
C ARG A 70 29.23 40.38 35.37
N ALA A 71 28.22 40.87 34.62
CA ALA A 71 27.84 42.27 34.29
C ALA A 71 28.63 42.97 33.15
N GLU A 72 28.08 43.80 32.24
CA GLU A 72 26.74 44.36 31.96
C GLU A 72 26.83 45.15 30.62
N SER A 73 25.73 45.19 29.82
CA SER A 73 25.29 46.31 28.93
C SER A 73 26.19 46.72 27.72
N THR A 74 25.79 47.28 26.57
CA THR A 74 24.62 48.01 26.00
C THR A 74 24.75 48.00 24.45
N ASP A 75 23.61 48.19 23.74
CA ASP A 75 23.34 48.84 22.41
C ASP A 75 24.42 48.90 21.29
N ASP A 76 24.12 49.07 19.99
CA ASP A 76 23.00 48.95 19.05
C ASP A 76 23.68 49.21 17.67
N ARG A 77 23.22 48.55 16.59
CA ARG A 77 23.25 48.96 15.16
C ARG A 77 24.48 49.76 14.63
N THR A 78 25.22 49.34 13.58
CA THR A 78 24.77 49.14 12.19
C THR A 78 25.94 48.90 11.19
N VAL A 79 25.61 48.26 10.07
CA VAL A 79 26.25 48.19 8.71
C VAL A 79 27.58 47.44 8.52
N THR A 80 27.55 46.32 7.78
CA THR A 80 28.03 46.20 6.37
C THR A 80 28.11 44.72 5.92
N PHE A 81 27.43 44.39 4.82
CA PHE A 81 27.60 43.14 4.07
C PHE A 81 28.53 43.38 2.88
N ALA A 82 29.65 42.65 2.82
CA ALA A 82 30.36 42.31 1.59
C ALA A 82 31.29 41.11 1.81
N GLY A 83 31.23 40.11 0.92
CA GLY A 83 32.37 39.26 0.58
C GLY A 83 32.32 37.77 0.94
N ASP A 84 31.68 36.97 0.07
CA ASP A 84 32.00 35.61 -0.36
C ASP A 84 32.90 34.68 0.47
N ALA A 85 32.33 33.52 0.87
CA ALA A 85 32.94 32.20 0.67
C ALA A 85 31.90 31.09 0.92
N ALA A 86 31.54 30.35 -0.12
CA ALA A 86 30.75 29.13 0.00
C ALA A 86 31.59 27.97 0.58
N PRO A 87 31.02 27.07 1.40
CA PRO A 87 31.51 25.70 1.54
C PRO A 87 30.57 24.72 0.84
N SER A 88 31.02 24.23 -0.32
CA SER A 88 30.41 23.12 -1.07
C SER A 88 31.04 21.77 -0.69
N SER A 89 30.24 20.71 -0.88
CA SER A 89 30.60 19.28 -1.03
C SER A 89 30.57 18.33 0.17
N LYS A 90 30.22 18.76 1.39
CA LYS A 90 29.80 17.82 2.46
C LYS A 90 28.31 17.90 2.83
N ARG A 91 27.64 19.03 2.55
CA ARG A 91 26.19 19.17 2.74
C ARG A 91 25.34 18.48 1.68
N SER A 92 25.89 18.18 0.49
CA SER A 92 25.10 17.63 -0.62
C SER A 92 24.68 16.18 -0.41
N GLU A 93 25.54 15.32 0.18
CA GLU A 93 25.18 13.93 0.48
C GLU A 93 24.29 13.78 1.72
N GLU A 94 24.44 14.64 2.73
CA GLU A 94 23.53 14.66 3.89
C GLU A 94 22.15 15.23 3.52
N ALA A 95 22.10 16.25 2.65
CA ALA A 95 20.86 16.85 2.17
C ALA A 95 20.00 15.88 1.33
N GLU A 96 20.63 14.99 0.54
CA GLU A 96 19.89 13.99 -0.26
C GLU A 96 19.17 12.93 0.59
N SER A 97 19.62 12.66 1.82
CA SER A 97 19.04 11.63 2.70
C SER A 97 17.99 12.12 3.70
N LEU A 98 17.81 13.44 3.83
CA LEU A 98 16.96 14.08 4.85
C LEU A 98 15.83 14.95 4.26
N HIS A 99 15.53 14.83 2.97
CA HIS A 99 14.49 15.60 2.27
C HIS A 99 13.08 15.51 2.88
N PHE A 100 12.84 14.55 3.77
CA PHE A 100 11.58 14.41 4.49
C PHE A 100 11.45 15.30 5.73
N LEU A 101 12.54 15.95 6.17
CA LEU A 101 12.50 16.93 7.26
C LEU A 101 11.94 18.26 6.75
N ALA A 102 11.03 18.87 7.52
CA ALA A 102 10.54 20.22 7.25
C ALA A 102 11.63 21.28 7.56
N PRO A 103 11.53 22.51 7.01
CA PRO A 103 12.49 23.58 7.30
C PRO A 103 12.57 23.89 8.79
N THR A 104 13.78 24.05 9.34
CA THR A 104 14.04 24.37 10.75
C THR A 104 13.56 25.79 11.16
N LYS A 105 13.18 25.99 12.43
CA LYS A 105 13.01 27.33 13.04
C LYS A 105 14.29 27.82 13.73
N ARG A 106 15.29 26.95 13.91
CA ARG A 106 16.53 27.26 14.63
C ARG A 106 17.80 27.06 13.77
N PRO A 107 18.82 27.93 13.90
CA PRO A 107 20.05 27.81 13.12
C PRO A 107 20.89 26.55 13.41
N ASP A 108 20.69 25.93 14.58
CA ASP A 108 21.43 24.77 15.10
C ASP A 108 20.79 23.41 14.77
N SER A 109 19.74 23.40 13.93
CA SER A 109 18.97 22.20 13.58
C SER A 109 19.08 21.85 12.08
N LEU A 110 19.10 20.55 11.79
CA LEU A 110 19.14 19.94 10.46
C LEU A 110 17.76 19.99 9.75
N GLY A 111 16.68 20.25 10.49
CA GLY A 111 15.30 20.25 9.99
C GLY A 111 14.30 19.83 11.07
N ARG A 112 13.02 19.69 10.72
CA ARG A 112 11.95 19.39 11.69
C ARG A 112 11.13 18.15 11.34
N LEU A 113 10.65 17.48 12.39
CA LEU A 113 9.58 16.47 12.35
C LEU A 113 8.50 16.91 13.33
N GLY A 114 7.36 17.40 12.85
CA GLY A 114 6.35 18.00 13.74
C GLY A 114 6.94 19.19 14.53
N HIS A 115 6.81 19.15 15.86
CA HIS A 115 7.43 20.11 16.79
C HIS A 115 8.83 19.70 17.28
N TYR A 116 9.43 18.63 16.72
CA TYR A 116 10.77 18.18 17.07
C TYR A 116 11.82 18.78 16.13
N GLU A 117 12.72 19.59 16.68
CA GLU A 117 13.88 20.17 15.99
C GLU A 117 15.03 19.17 15.95
N VAL A 118 15.38 18.66 14.77
CA VAL A 118 16.39 17.62 14.58
C VAL A 118 17.79 18.22 14.70
N LEU A 119 18.51 17.89 15.78
CA LEU A 119 19.83 18.46 16.06
C LEU A 119 20.97 17.70 15.35
N GLN A 120 20.94 16.37 15.37
CA GLN A 120 21.98 15.53 14.75
C GLN A 120 21.48 14.12 14.46
N VAL A 121 22.13 13.42 13.54
CA VAL A 121 21.95 11.98 13.31
C VAL A 121 22.74 11.20 14.36
N LEU A 122 22.09 10.27 15.08
CA LEU A 122 22.73 9.38 16.07
C LEU A 122 23.14 8.04 15.47
N GLY A 123 22.42 7.55 14.45
CA GLY A 123 22.76 6.30 13.78
C GLY A 123 21.85 6.00 12.59
N LYS A 124 22.37 5.29 11.59
CA LYS A 124 21.63 4.81 10.40
C LYS A 124 21.68 3.28 10.38
N GLY A 125 20.53 2.64 10.23
CA GLY A 125 20.42 1.19 10.15
C GLY A 125 19.47 0.74 9.05
N GLY A 126 19.42 -0.57 8.79
CA GLY A 126 18.61 -1.14 7.71
C GLY A 126 17.12 -0.77 7.76
N PHE A 127 16.55 -0.53 8.95
CA PHE A 127 15.14 -0.18 9.14
C PHE A 127 14.83 1.32 9.25
N GLY A 128 15.84 2.19 9.40
CA GLY A 128 15.60 3.61 9.66
C GLY A 128 16.80 4.38 10.18
N THR A 129 16.56 5.67 10.44
CA THR A 129 17.55 6.61 10.97
C THR A 129 17.12 7.10 12.35
N VAL A 130 18.04 7.13 13.31
CA VAL A 130 17.82 7.66 14.66
C VAL A 130 18.45 9.04 14.75
N PHE A 131 17.69 10.00 15.25
CA PHE A 131 18.08 11.40 15.43
C PHE A 131 18.08 11.77 16.89
N ARG A 132 18.93 12.73 17.27
CA ARG A 132 18.76 13.54 18.48
C ARG A 132 17.94 14.75 18.09
N ALA A 133 16.84 15.00 18.77
CA ALA A 133 15.98 16.15 18.52
C ALA A 133 15.67 16.92 19.81
N PHE A 134 15.28 18.18 19.66
CA PHE A 134 14.75 19.01 20.73
C PHE A 134 13.23 19.11 20.58
N ASP A 135 12.53 18.74 21.63
CA ASP A 135 11.07 18.85 21.75
C ASP A 135 10.73 20.29 22.16
N ASP A 136 10.24 21.10 21.21
CA ASP A 136 9.93 22.51 21.45
C ASP A 136 8.73 22.70 22.40
N GLU A 137 7.83 21.71 22.52
CA GLU A 137 6.64 21.83 23.36
C GLU A 137 6.97 21.53 24.83
N LEU A 138 7.78 20.50 25.08
CA LEU A 138 8.16 20.07 26.43
C LEU A 138 9.56 20.54 26.86
N GLN A 139 10.26 21.28 26.00
CA GLN A 139 11.58 21.88 26.26
C GLN A 139 12.63 20.85 26.73
N ARG A 140 12.76 19.73 26.01
CA ARG A 140 13.68 18.63 26.37
C ARG A 140 14.35 17.99 25.15
N VAL A 141 15.45 17.28 25.36
CA VAL A 141 16.14 16.50 24.30
C VAL A 141 15.56 15.08 24.25
N VAL A 142 15.23 14.63 23.05
CA VAL A 142 14.67 13.30 22.76
C VAL A 142 15.46 12.59 21.65
N ALA A 143 15.30 11.28 21.56
CA ALA A 143 15.74 10.50 20.42
C ALA A 143 14.53 10.22 19.50
N VAL A 144 14.67 10.41 18.19
CA VAL A 144 13.61 10.19 17.21
C VAL A 144 14.07 9.15 16.20
N LYS A 145 13.48 7.96 16.21
CA LYS A 145 13.75 6.90 15.24
C LYS A 145 12.74 6.95 14.12
N VAL A 146 13.18 7.35 12.93
CA VAL A 146 12.36 7.47 11.73
C VAL A 146 12.56 6.23 10.87
N MET A 147 11.46 5.60 10.46
CA MET A 147 11.50 4.47 9.54
C MET A 147 12.05 4.91 8.17
N ALA A 148 12.96 4.12 7.58
CA ALA A 148 13.54 4.44 6.28
C ALA A 148 12.43 4.58 5.22
N PRO A 149 12.39 5.66 4.40
CA PRO A 149 11.29 5.92 3.47
C PRO A 149 10.97 4.74 2.53
N GLN A 150 11.99 4.00 2.10
CA GLN A 150 11.85 2.84 1.21
C GLN A 150 11.17 1.63 1.89
N ILE A 151 11.29 1.51 3.21
CA ILE A 151 10.64 0.45 4.02
C ILE A 151 9.26 0.91 4.47
N ALA A 152 9.13 2.20 4.80
CA ALA A 152 7.86 2.86 5.12
C ALA A 152 6.84 2.81 3.95
N ALA A 153 7.32 2.68 2.71
CA ALA A 153 6.50 2.45 1.51
C ALA A 153 5.79 1.08 1.50
N THR A 154 6.21 0.13 2.34
CA THR A 154 5.55 -1.17 2.50
C THR A 154 4.64 -1.18 3.73
N SER A 155 3.35 -1.44 3.52
CA SER A 155 2.38 -1.46 4.63
C SER A 155 2.61 -2.55 5.70
N PRO A 156 3.13 -3.75 5.38
CA PRO A 156 3.44 -4.74 6.40
C PRO A 156 4.54 -4.30 7.36
N ALA A 157 5.67 -3.77 6.85
CA ALA A 157 6.77 -3.31 7.71
C ALA A 157 6.34 -2.10 8.55
N ARG A 158 5.60 -1.15 7.95
CA ARG A 158 5.04 0.01 8.64
C ARG A 158 4.07 -0.36 9.76
N LYS A 159 3.09 -1.25 9.52
CA LYS A 159 2.16 -1.71 10.55
C LYS A 159 2.86 -2.48 11.68
N ARG A 160 3.88 -3.27 11.35
CA ARG A 160 4.68 -3.99 12.35
C ARG A 160 5.54 -3.03 13.18
N PHE A 161 6.21 -2.06 12.56
CA PHE A 161 6.94 -0.98 13.24
C PHE A 161 6.05 -0.23 14.22
N LEU A 162 4.85 0.18 13.80
CA LEU A 162 3.90 0.88 14.65
C LEU A 162 3.32 -0.03 15.77
N ARG A 163 3.10 -1.32 15.49
CA ARG A 163 2.67 -2.29 16.51
C ARG A 163 3.75 -2.53 17.55
N GLU A 164 4.99 -2.77 17.13
CA GLU A 164 6.14 -3.03 18.01
C GLU A 164 6.51 -1.78 18.81
N ALA A 165 6.45 -0.60 18.20
CA ALA A 165 6.59 0.68 18.90
C ALA A 165 5.53 0.88 20.00
N ARG A 166 4.26 0.56 19.72
CA ARG A 166 3.16 0.66 20.70
C ARG A 166 3.28 -0.36 21.82
N SER A 167 3.67 -1.59 21.51
CA SER A 167 3.93 -2.62 22.52
C SER A 167 5.09 -2.23 23.43
N SER A 168 6.15 -1.65 22.88
CA SER A 168 7.31 -1.16 23.64
C SER A 168 6.96 0.03 24.55
N ALA A 169 6.02 0.88 24.14
CA ALA A 169 5.57 2.02 24.93
C ALA A 169 4.83 1.65 26.23
N ALA A 170 4.32 0.41 26.33
CA ALA A 170 3.67 -0.09 27.54
C ALA A 170 4.68 -0.48 28.65
N VAL A 171 5.95 -0.69 28.31
CA VAL A 171 6.98 -1.10 29.26
C VAL A 171 7.54 0.12 29.98
N ARG A 172 7.37 0.18 31.31
CA ARG A 172 7.94 1.22 32.16
C ARG A 172 8.93 0.60 33.13
N ASN A 173 10.23 0.82 32.91
CA ASN A 173 11.29 0.31 33.76
C ASN A 173 12.57 1.13 33.58
N GLU A 174 13.39 1.27 34.62
CA GLU A 174 14.63 2.03 34.57
C GLU A 174 15.64 1.49 33.54
N ASN A 175 15.62 0.18 33.28
CA ASN A 175 16.50 -0.52 32.35
C ASN A 175 15.91 -0.69 30.93
N VAL A 176 14.81 -0.01 30.61
CA VAL A 176 14.22 0.02 29.27
C VAL A 176 14.12 1.48 28.82
N VAL A 177 14.47 1.76 27.56
CA VAL A 177 14.30 3.11 26.98
C VAL A 177 12.81 3.43 26.91
N GLN A 178 12.41 4.54 27.53
CA GLN A 178 11.01 4.95 27.52
C GLN A 178 10.62 5.52 26.15
N VAL A 179 9.51 5.02 25.59
CA VAL A 179 8.85 5.63 24.42
C VAL A 179 7.91 6.74 24.90
N TYR A 180 8.01 7.91 24.30
CA TYR A 180 7.15 9.06 24.57
C TYR A 180 5.98 9.18 23.59
N GLU A 181 6.24 8.97 22.30
CA GLU A 181 5.24 9.17 21.25
C GLU A 181 5.47 8.24 20.05
N VAL A 182 4.40 7.80 19.39
CA VAL A 182 4.43 7.05 18.14
C VAL A 182 3.63 7.80 17.09
N VAL A 183 4.30 8.28 16.04
CA VAL A 183 3.69 9.09 14.99
C VAL A 183 3.58 8.28 13.70
N GLU A 184 2.40 8.26 13.10
CA GLU A 184 2.13 7.42 11.92
C GLU A 184 2.39 8.12 10.58
N GLN A 185 2.22 9.45 10.48
CA GLN A 185 2.26 10.21 9.21
C GLN A 185 3.06 11.52 9.34
N PRO A 186 3.69 12.03 8.25
CA PRO A 186 3.72 11.45 6.89
C PRO A 186 4.69 10.26 6.75
N LEU A 187 5.75 10.19 7.56
CA LEU A 187 6.63 9.03 7.73
C LEU A 187 6.52 8.52 9.17
N PRO A 188 6.44 7.19 9.41
CA PRO A 188 6.41 6.66 10.76
C PRO A 188 7.69 7.00 11.53
N TYR A 189 7.54 7.56 12.73
CA TYR A 189 8.65 7.75 13.65
C TYR A 189 8.26 7.51 15.11
N LEU A 190 9.27 7.12 15.89
CA LEU A 190 9.19 6.83 17.31
C LEU A 190 9.98 7.88 18.08
N VAL A 191 9.35 8.56 19.03
CA VAL A 191 10.00 9.50 19.93
C VAL A 191 10.26 8.78 21.25
N MET A 192 11.51 8.78 21.70
CA MET A 192 11.98 8.03 22.85
C MET A 192 12.98 8.81 23.69
N GLU A 193 13.22 8.34 24.90
CA GLU A 193 14.23 8.88 25.83
C GLU A 193 15.61 8.92 25.16
N PHE A 194 16.26 10.09 25.20
CA PHE A 194 17.63 10.22 24.74
C PHE A 194 18.58 9.82 25.87
N ILE A 195 19.40 8.78 25.65
CA ILE A 195 20.38 8.32 26.63
C ILE A 195 21.75 8.92 26.31
N PRO A 196 22.28 9.82 27.16
CA PRO A 196 23.63 10.35 26.97
C PRO A 196 24.65 9.25 27.33
N GLY A 197 25.36 8.72 26.33
CA GLY A 197 26.33 7.65 26.54
C GLY A 197 26.74 6.92 25.26
N GLU A 198 27.29 5.72 25.41
CA GLU A 198 27.73 4.84 24.31
C GLU A 198 26.96 3.51 24.32
N THR A 199 26.96 2.78 23.20
CA THR A 199 26.41 1.42 23.18
C THR A 199 27.39 0.44 23.84
N LEU A 200 26.91 -0.71 24.32
CA LEU A 200 27.78 -1.79 24.79
C LEU A 200 28.70 -2.28 23.65
N GLN A 201 28.25 -2.23 22.40
CA GLN A 201 29.10 -2.54 21.24
C GLN A 201 30.29 -1.58 21.13
N ASP A 202 30.07 -0.27 21.32
CA ASP A 202 31.13 0.74 21.28
C ASP A 202 32.14 0.51 22.42
N LYS A 203 31.64 0.22 23.64
CA LYS A 203 32.49 -0.15 24.77
C LYS A 203 33.33 -1.38 24.46
N LEU A 204 32.73 -2.46 23.95
CA LEU A 204 33.44 -3.69 23.57
C LEU A 204 34.46 -3.48 22.46
N ASN A 205 34.15 -2.64 21.46
CA ASN A 205 35.10 -2.28 20.41
C ASN A 205 36.30 -1.50 20.96
N ARG A 206 36.07 -0.67 21.99
CA ARG A 206 37.07 0.20 22.60
C ARG A 206 37.93 -0.53 23.64
N THR A 207 37.33 -1.38 24.46
CA THR A 207 38.01 -2.01 25.62
C THR A 207 38.29 -3.50 25.43
N GLY A 208 37.67 -4.16 24.45
CA GLY A 208 37.70 -5.62 24.34
C GLY A 208 36.89 -6.30 25.45
N PRO A 209 37.31 -7.48 25.94
CA PRO A 209 36.68 -8.15 27.07
C PRO A 209 36.50 -7.22 28.30
N LEU A 210 35.42 -7.42 29.05
CA LEU A 210 35.10 -6.62 30.23
C LEU A 210 35.44 -7.37 31.52
N GLU A 211 35.69 -6.60 32.57
CA GLU A 211 35.87 -7.14 33.92
C GLU A 211 34.62 -7.87 34.42
N VAL A 212 34.79 -8.92 35.20
CA VAL A 212 33.69 -9.75 35.73
C VAL A 212 32.64 -8.91 36.45
N ALA A 213 33.06 -7.92 37.23
CA ALA A 213 32.14 -7.01 37.91
C ALA A 213 31.24 -6.22 36.94
N ASP A 214 31.79 -5.79 35.81
CA ASP A 214 31.04 -5.11 34.75
C ASP A 214 30.12 -6.08 34.00
N ILE A 215 30.58 -7.29 33.70
CA ILE A 215 29.78 -8.35 33.06
C ILE A 215 28.53 -8.65 33.89
N VAL A 216 28.70 -8.86 35.19
CA VAL A 216 27.59 -9.18 36.12
C VAL A 216 26.65 -8.00 36.24
N ARG A 217 27.17 -6.79 36.48
CA ARG A 217 26.37 -5.58 36.65
C ARG A 217 25.54 -5.26 35.41
N ILE A 218 26.15 -5.36 34.22
CA ILE A 218 25.46 -5.13 32.94
C ILE A 218 24.45 -6.25 32.69
N GLY A 219 24.84 -7.51 32.89
CA GLY A 219 23.97 -8.67 32.73
C GLY A 219 22.72 -8.61 33.60
N ARG A 220 22.88 -8.24 34.89
CA ARG A 220 21.76 -8.08 35.84
C ARG A 220 20.77 -7.03 35.35
N GLN A 221 21.26 -5.84 35.00
CA GLN A 221 20.40 -4.75 34.55
C GLN A 221 19.68 -5.08 33.23
N VAL A 222 20.32 -5.81 32.31
CA VAL A 222 19.64 -6.31 31.11
C VAL A 222 18.57 -7.33 31.47
N ALA A 223 18.85 -8.25 32.40
CA ALA A 223 17.86 -9.22 32.88
C ALA A 223 16.67 -8.55 33.61
N GLU A 224 16.89 -7.44 34.32
CA GLU A 224 15.84 -6.63 34.94
C GLU A 224 14.95 -5.94 33.89
N GLY A 225 15.55 -5.36 32.85
CA GLY A 225 14.80 -4.79 31.73
C GLY A 225 13.98 -5.84 30.98
N LEU A 226 14.55 -7.02 30.74
CA LEU A 226 13.83 -8.16 30.14
C LEU A 226 12.69 -8.66 31.03
N THR A 227 12.88 -8.69 32.35
CA THR A 227 11.83 -9.06 33.31
C THR A 227 10.61 -8.14 33.16
N ALA A 228 10.85 -6.82 33.06
CA ALA A 228 9.76 -5.86 32.89
C ALA A 228 9.03 -6.00 31.54
N ALA A 229 9.77 -6.28 30.45
CA ALA A 229 9.16 -6.52 29.15
C ALA A 229 8.34 -7.83 29.12
N HIS A 230 8.89 -8.92 29.65
CA HIS A 230 8.25 -10.23 29.71
C HIS A 230 6.98 -10.22 30.56
N ALA A 231 6.92 -9.39 31.62
CA ALA A 231 5.71 -9.19 32.42
C ALA A 231 4.54 -8.56 31.64
N THR A 232 4.80 -8.00 30.45
CA THR A 232 3.81 -7.45 29.53
C THR A 232 3.64 -8.29 28.25
N ASP A 233 4.08 -9.55 28.29
CA ASP A 233 4.11 -10.48 27.16
C ASP A 233 4.94 -9.99 25.94
N LEU A 234 5.89 -9.08 26.17
CA LEU A 234 6.76 -8.52 25.13
C LEU A 234 8.13 -9.23 25.12
N ILE A 235 8.38 -10.01 24.07
CA ILE A 235 9.67 -10.65 23.78
C ILE A 235 10.51 -9.71 22.89
N HIS A 236 11.78 -9.48 23.23
CA HIS A 236 12.65 -8.53 22.51
C HIS A 236 13.11 -9.05 21.16
N ARG A 237 13.52 -10.33 21.07
CA ARG A 237 13.91 -11.08 19.85
C ARG A 237 15.21 -10.67 19.15
N ASP A 238 15.91 -9.63 19.61
CA ASP A 238 17.15 -9.10 19.00
C ASP A 238 18.08 -8.48 20.08
N ILE A 239 18.25 -9.18 21.21
CA ILE A 239 19.19 -8.76 22.26
C ILE A 239 20.63 -8.94 21.75
N LYS A 240 21.37 -7.83 21.68
CA LYS A 240 22.77 -7.75 21.22
C LYS A 240 23.45 -6.50 21.78
N PRO A 241 24.80 -6.40 21.76
CA PRO A 241 25.49 -5.25 22.35
C PRO A 241 25.10 -3.90 21.75
N GLY A 242 24.75 -3.85 20.46
CA GLY A 242 24.29 -2.61 19.81
C GLY A 242 22.93 -2.08 20.29
N ASN A 243 22.12 -2.92 20.93
CA ASN A 243 20.80 -2.55 21.47
C ASN A 243 20.82 -2.32 22.99
N ILE A 244 22.02 -2.28 23.59
CA ILE A 244 22.24 -2.06 25.03
C ILE A 244 23.00 -0.75 25.20
N LEU A 245 22.37 0.25 25.79
CA LEU A 245 22.91 1.59 25.99
C LEU A 245 23.48 1.75 27.41
N LEU A 246 24.66 2.36 27.51
CA LEU A 246 25.35 2.63 28.77
C LEU A 246 25.33 4.14 29.03
N GLU A 247 24.61 4.57 30.07
CA GLU A 247 24.49 5.98 30.41
C GLU A 247 25.75 6.50 31.12
N GLY A 248 26.28 7.63 30.65
CA GLY A 248 27.53 8.23 31.13
C GLY A 248 27.48 8.60 32.62
N GLY A 249 28.53 8.24 33.36
CA GLY A 249 28.74 8.65 34.76
C GLY A 249 28.00 7.84 35.84
N ALA A 250 26.88 7.19 35.54
CA ALA A 250 26.06 6.48 36.54
C ALA A 250 26.06 4.94 36.42
N GLY A 251 26.62 4.37 35.33
CA GLY A 251 26.66 2.92 35.13
C GLY A 251 25.28 2.27 34.95
N ARG A 252 24.27 3.05 34.56
CA ARG A 252 22.92 2.57 34.22
C ARG A 252 22.93 1.95 32.82
N VAL A 253 22.18 0.87 32.68
CA VAL A 253 22.04 0.12 31.42
C VAL A 253 20.60 0.16 30.98
N LYS A 254 20.36 0.52 29.71
CA LYS A 254 19.03 0.58 29.11
C LYS A 254 18.96 -0.23 27.82
N ILE A 255 17.88 -0.97 27.67
CA ILE A 255 17.59 -1.77 26.47
C ILE A 255 16.75 -0.93 25.50
N THR A 256 17.09 -0.98 24.21
CA THR A 256 16.36 -0.29 23.13
C THR A 256 16.03 -1.24 21.98
N ASP A 257 15.18 -0.81 21.04
CA ASP A 257 14.88 -1.53 19.79
C ASP A 257 14.18 -2.90 19.93
N PHE A 258 13.18 -2.98 20.81
CA PHE A 258 12.29 -4.13 20.94
C PHE A 258 11.57 -4.49 19.62
N GLY A 259 11.82 -5.69 19.10
CA GLY A 259 11.06 -6.30 17.99
C GLY A 259 11.28 -5.71 16.59
N LEU A 260 11.82 -4.50 16.46
CA LEU A 260 11.85 -3.72 15.20
C LEU A 260 12.58 -4.39 14.02
N ALA A 261 13.42 -5.40 14.27
CA ALA A 261 14.25 -6.07 13.26
C ALA A 261 13.52 -7.17 12.46
N ARG A 262 12.38 -7.73 12.93
CA ARG A 262 11.57 -8.73 12.18
C ARG A 262 10.29 -8.16 11.56
N ALA A 263 10.18 -6.84 11.48
CA ALA A 263 9.16 -6.19 10.65
C ALA A 263 9.27 -6.58 9.15
N ALA A 264 10.38 -7.22 8.72
CA ALA A 264 10.60 -7.73 7.37
C ALA A 264 10.31 -9.24 7.17
N ASP A 265 10.60 -10.12 8.13
CA ASP A 265 10.65 -11.57 7.87
C ASP A 265 9.83 -12.38 8.87
N ASP A 266 8.81 -13.10 8.39
CA ASP A 266 8.40 -14.43 8.89
C ASP A 266 7.33 -15.07 7.97
N ALA A 267 7.71 -15.21 6.69
CA ALA A 267 7.23 -16.25 5.77
C ALA A 267 8.27 -16.57 4.65
N SER A 268 9.44 -15.92 4.67
CA SER A 268 10.48 -15.95 3.63
C SER A 268 11.73 -16.75 4.02
N ILE A 269 11.72 -17.45 5.17
CA ILE A 269 12.88 -18.19 5.67
C ILE A 269 13.30 -19.36 4.74
N SER A 270 12.49 -19.75 3.75
CA SER A 270 12.82 -20.87 2.86
C SER A 270 13.05 -20.57 1.37
N GLN A 271 12.97 -19.32 0.86
CA GLN A 271 13.13 -19.09 -0.60
C GLN A 271 13.89 -17.85 -1.09
N SER A 272 14.39 -16.95 -0.22
CA SER A 272 15.07 -15.72 -0.70
C SER A 272 16.47 -15.44 -0.13
N GLY A 273 17.00 -16.24 0.80
CA GLY A 273 18.37 -16.12 1.29
C GLY A 273 18.72 -14.83 2.07
N LEU A 274 17.80 -13.88 2.21
CA LEU A 274 17.94 -12.71 3.08
C LEU A 274 17.33 -13.03 4.45
N ILE A 275 18.17 -13.05 5.48
CA ILE A 275 17.78 -13.20 6.88
C ILE A 275 17.91 -11.82 7.53
N ALA A 276 16.81 -11.21 7.95
CA ALA A 276 16.85 -10.02 8.80
C ALA A 276 17.23 -10.40 10.26
N GLY A 277 18.42 -9.96 10.70
CA GLY A 277 18.93 -10.12 12.07
C GLY A 277 20.46 -10.24 12.12
N THR A 278 21.06 -10.11 13.31
CA THR A 278 22.49 -10.46 13.51
C THR A 278 22.56 -11.92 13.96
N PRO A 279 22.82 -12.89 13.06
CA PRO A 279 22.66 -14.33 13.36
C PRO A 279 23.54 -14.82 14.52
N MET A 280 24.58 -14.07 14.89
CA MET A 280 25.56 -14.45 15.93
C MET A 280 25.00 -14.47 17.36
N TYR A 281 23.83 -13.85 17.62
CA TYR A 281 23.19 -13.79 18.95
C TYR A 281 21.84 -14.51 19.01
N MET A 282 21.36 -15.01 17.87
CA MET A 282 20.03 -15.59 17.71
C MET A 282 19.88 -16.90 18.51
N ALA A 283 18.68 -17.16 19.05
CA ALA A 283 18.40 -18.43 19.71
C ALA A 283 18.23 -19.60 18.70
N PRO A 284 18.51 -20.86 19.08
CA PRO A 284 18.33 -22.02 18.21
C PRO A 284 16.94 -22.14 17.60
N GLU A 285 15.89 -21.94 18.41
CA GLU A 285 14.49 -21.95 17.97
C GLU A 285 14.19 -20.82 16.97
N GLN A 286 14.84 -19.66 17.12
CA GLN A 286 14.73 -18.54 16.15
C GLN A 286 15.44 -18.86 14.84
N ALA A 287 16.58 -19.55 14.88
CA ALA A 287 17.33 -20.00 13.71
C ALA A 287 16.58 -21.10 12.93
N LYS A 288 15.79 -21.93 13.62
CA LYS A 288 14.96 -23.01 13.04
C LYS A 288 13.57 -22.55 12.58
N GLY A 289 13.15 -21.33 12.94
CA GLY A 289 11.81 -20.82 12.64
C GLY A 289 10.70 -21.48 13.47
N GLU A 290 11.04 -21.96 14.67
CA GLU A 290 10.11 -22.57 15.62
C GLU A 290 9.34 -21.49 16.42
N THR A 291 8.30 -21.90 17.14
CA THR A 291 7.54 -20.99 18.02
C THR A 291 8.44 -20.44 19.12
N LEU A 292 8.41 -19.12 19.32
CA LEU A 292 9.26 -18.43 20.28
C LEU A 292 8.51 -18.12 21.57
N ASP A 293 9.21 -18.25 22.70
CA ASP A 293 8.82 -17.69 23.99
C ASP A 293 9.95 -16.79 24.55
N GLN A 294 9.75 -16.27 25.76
CA GLN A 294 10.68 -15.37 26.44
C GLN A 294 12.10 -15.93 26.63
N ARG A 295 12.28 -17.25 26.59
CA ARG A 295 13.57 -17.92 26.80
C ARG A 295 14.53 -17.75 25.62
N ALA A 296 14.03 -17.29 24.47
CA ALA A 296 14.87 -16.87 23.33
C ALA A 296 15.71 -15.63 23.67
N ASP A 297 15.16 -14.67 24.42
CA ASP A 297 15.90 -13.49 24.88
C ASP A 297 17.00 -13.87 25.88
N LEU A 298 16.78 -14.92 26.68
CA LEU A 298 17.76 -15.43 27.65
C LEU A 298 18.97 -16.06 26.96
N PHE A 299 18.76 -16.81 25.89
CA PHE A 299 19.86 -17.32 25.05
C PHE A 299 20.67 -16.17 24.43
N SER A 300 19.97 -15.15 23.94
CA SER A 300 20.59 -13.96 23.36
C SER A 300 21.40 -13.18 24.41
N LEU A 301 20.88 -13.04 25.63
CA LEU A 301 21.62 -12.50 26.78
C LEU A 301 22.87 -13.34 27.09
N GLY A 302 22.77 -14.67 27.08
CA GLY A 302 23.94 -15.56 27.21
C GLY A 302 25.01 -15.28 26.16
N SER A 303 24.61 -14.97 24.93
CA SER A 303 25.53 -14.60 23.85
C SER A 303 26.20 -13.24 24.07
N VAL A 304 25.48 -12.27 24.63
CA VAL A 304 26.04 -10.98 25.05
C VAL A 304 27.03 -11.16 26.20
N LEU A 305 26.67 -11.90 27.24
CA LEU A 305 27.56 -12.19 28.38
C LEU A 305 28.83 -12.91 27.92
N TYR A 306 28.70 -13.90 27.02
CA TYR A 306 29.82 -14.59 26.40
C TYR A 306 30.76 -13.61 25.71
N GLN A 307 30.23 -12.69 24.88
CA GLN A 307 31.06 -11.73 24.19
C GLN A 307 31.72 -10.74 25.13
N MET A 308 31.03 -10.29 26.19
CA MET A 308 31.68 -9.44 27.19
C MET A 308 32.84 -10.16 27.87
N ALA A 309 32.74 -11.48 28.10
CA ALA A 309 33.82 -12.27 28.70
C ALA A 309 34.95 -12.62 27.71
N ALA A 310 34.61 -12.98 26.47
CA ALA A 310 35.55 -13.52 25.48
C ALA A 310 36.03 -12.49 24.44
N GLY A 311 35.47 -11.28 24.45
CA GLY A 311 35.73 -10.20 23.47
C GLY A 311 35.10 -10.42 22.09
N ARG A 312 34.56 -11.62 21.82
CA ARG A 312 33.99 -12.02 20.52
C ARG A 312 32.72 -12.86 20.71
N PRO A 313 31.77 -12.83 19.76
CA PRO A 313 30.52 -13.57 19.87
C PRO A 313 30.73 -15.10 19.84
N PRO A 314 29.81 -15.87 20.43
CA PRO A 314 29.95 -17.32 20.62
C PRO A 314 29.93 -18.14 19.33
N PHE A 315 29.12 -17.72 18.35
CA PHE A 315 28.94 -18.43 17.08
C PHE A 315 29.34 -17.51 15.92
N ARG A 316 30.39 -17.88 15.18
CA ARG A 316 30.94 -17.12 14.04
C ARG A 316 31.15 -18.05 12.86
N ALA A 317 30.96 -17.61 11.62
CA ALA A 317 31.29 -18.35 10.40
C ALA A 317 31.39 -17.40 9.20
N ASN A 318 31.91 -17.87 8.06
CA ASN A 318 32.11 -17.06 6.86
C ASN A 318 30.82 -16.80 6.05
N SER A 319 29.69 -17.39 6.45
CA SER A 319 28.38 -17.15 5.84
C SER A 319 27.26 -17.18 6.87
N THR A 320 26.19 -16.42 6.62
CA THR A 320 24.99 -16.33 7.47
C THR A 320 24.37 -17.71 7.75
N VAL A 321 24.27 -18.54 6.71
CA VAL A 321 23.74 -19.92 6.81
C VAL A 321 24.63 -20.79 7.70
N ALA A 322 25.96 -20.64 7.60
CA ALA A 322 26.88 -21.36 8.47
C ALA A 322 26.76 -20.89 9.93
N VAL A 323 26.57 -19.60 10.20
CA VAL A 323 26.32 -19.11 11.57
C VAL A 323 25.03 -19.70 12.13
N LEU A 324 23.93 -19.70 11.36
CA LEU A 324 22.66 -20.30 11.80
C LEU A 324 22.81 -21.80 12.11
N LYS A 325 23.57 -22.53 11.29
CA LYS A 325 23.89 -23.93 11.57
C LYS A 325 24.63 -24.10 12.89
N ARG A 326 25.67 -23.29 13.16
CA ARG A 326 26.41 -23.31 14.43
C ARG A 326 25.51 -22.99 15.62
N VAL A 327 24.65 -21.99 15.48
CA VAL A 327 23.65 -21.64 16.50
C VAL A 327 22.70 -22.82 16.77
N ALA A 328 22.25 -23.53 15.73
CA ALA A 328 21.33 -24.65 15.87
C ALA A 328 21.97 -25.94 16.44
N GLU A 329 23.23 -26.21 16.09
CA GLU A 329 23.84 -27.54 16.25
C GLU A 329 25.09 -27.57 17.15
N GLU A 330 25.88 -26.50 17.22
CA GLU A 330 27.20 -26.50 17.88
C GLU A 330 27.15 -25.84 19.26
N THR A 331 28.03 -26.26 20.18
CA THR A 331 28.29 -25.55 21.44
C THR A 331 29.41 -24.53 21.26
N PRO A 332 29.35 -23.35 21.92
CA PRO A 332 30.40 -22.36 21.80
C PRO A 332 31.68 -22.83 22.48
N ARG A 333 32.82 -22.34 22.02
CA ARG A 333 34.11 -22.61 22.65
C ARG A 333 34.08 -22.19 24.12
N ALA A 334 34.60 -23.01 25.04
CA ALA A 334 34.59 -22.68 26.45
C ALA A 334 35.36 -21.37 26.72
N ILE A 335 34.77 -20.45 27.49
CA ILE A 335 35.35 -19.12 27.76
C ILE A 335 36.73 -19.26 28.42
N ARG A 336 36.92 -20.25 29.29
CA ARG A 336 38.20 -20.51 29.99
C ARG A 336 39.32 -21.02 29.07
N GLU A 337 39.02 -21.42 27.83
CA GLU A 337 40.05 -21.65 26.81
C GLU A 337 40.54 -20.35 26.14
N ILE A 338 39.77 -19.26 26.29
CA ILE A 338 40.07 -17.94 25.71
C ILE A 338 40.64 -17.03 26.81
N ILE A 339 39.96 -16.98 27.97
CA ILE A 339 40.32 -16.20 29.15
C ILE A 339 40.29 -17.16 30.37
N PRO A 340 41.40 -17.86 30.68
CA PRO A 340 41.48 -18.87 31.74
C PRO A 340 41.06 -18.41 33.13
N GLU A 341 41.27 -17.12 33.41
CA GLU A 341 40.95 -16.44 34.68
C GLU A 341 39.45 -16.17 34.87
N THR A 342 38.62 -16.44 33.86
CA THR A 342 37.17 -16.29 33.99
C THR A 342 36.64 -17.25 35.05
N PRO A 343 35.88 -16.77 36.06
CA PRO A 343 35.36 -17.63 37.10
C PRO A 343 34.43 -18.73 36.56
N GLN A 344 34.57 -19.95 37.09
CA GLN A 344 33.78 -21.10 36.63
C GLN A 344 32.28 -20.86 36.76
N TRP A 345 31.83 -20.25 37.86
CA TRP A 345 30.42 -19.96 38.10
C TRP A 345 29.83 -19.04 37.00
N LEU A 346 30.60 -18.10 36.46
CA LEU A 346 30.15 -17.24 35.36
C LEU A 346 30.02 -18.05 34.07
N CYS A 347 30.96 -18.97 33.83
CA CYS A 347 30.90 -19.89 32.70
C CYS A 347 29.67 -20.81 32.79
N ASP A 348 29.32 -21.26 34.00
CA ASP A 348 28.17 -22.14 34.23
C ASP A 348 26.84 -21.39 33.96
N ILE A 349 26.73 -20.13 34.40
CA ILE A 349 25.57 -19.27 34.09
C ILE A 349 25.43 -19.09 32.58
N ILE A 350 26.51 -18.73 31.88
CA ILE A 350 26.49 -18.53 30.43
C ILE A 350 26.14 -19.83 29.70
N SER A 351 26.70 -20.96 30.14
CA SER A 351 26.43 -22.27 29.57
C SER A 351 24.96 -22.68 29.75
N LYS A 352 24.36 -22.41 30.91
CA LYS A 352 22.93 -22.67 31.15
C LYS A 352 22.03 -21.77 30.30
N LEU A 353 22.41 -20.50 30.06
CA LEU A 353 21.70 -19.63 29.12
C LEU A 353 21.80 -20.13 27.67
N HIS A 354 22.93 -20.75 27.29
CA HIS A 354 23.18 -21.32 25.96
C HIS A 354 22.68 -22.75 25.76
N ALA A 355 21.92 -23.32 26.70
CA ALA A 355 21.33 -24.64 26.51
C ALA A 355 20.44 -24.66 25.24
N LYS A 356 20.59 -25.67 24.39
CA LYS A 356 19.90 -25.69 23.08
C LYS A 356 18.39 -25.84 23.24
N ASN A 357 17.97 -26.72 24.14
CA ASN A 357 16.58 -26.88 24.51
C ASN A 357 16.16 -25.77 25.49
N PRO A 358 15.09 -25.00 25.20
CA PRO A 358 14.60 -23.94 26.10
C PRO A 358 14.28 -24.42 27.52
N GLU A 359 13.83 -25.67 27.70
CA GLU A 359 13.51 -26.24 29.01
C GLU A 359 14.74 -26.40 29.92
N ASP A 360 15.94 -26.49 29.34
CA ASP A 360 17.19 -26.65 30.09
C ASP A 360 17.81 -25.29 30.49
N ARG A 361 17.22 -24.17 30.05
CA ARG A 361 17.65 -22.80 30.39
C ARG A 361 17.09 -22.35 31.73
N TYR A 362 17.48 -21.14 32.14
CA TYR A 362 16.69 -20.37 33.10
C TYR A 362 15.28 -20.15 32.54
N GLN A 363 14.25 -20.23 33.39
CA GLN A 363 12.86 -20.21 32.93
C GLN A 363 12.28 -18.78 32.86
N SER A 364 12.94 -17.81 33.48
CA SER A 364 12.55 -16.40 33.42
C SER A 364 13.76 -15.46 33.50
N ALA A 365 13.63 -14.26 32.95
CA ALA A 365 14.64 -13.21 33.11
C ALA A 365 14.83 -12.80 34.58
N ARG A 366 13.77 -12.94 35.41
CA ARG A 366 13.84 -12.68 36.85
C ARG A 366 14.81 -13.63 37.55
N GLU A 367 14.76 -14.92 37.22
CA GLU A 367 15.69 -15.93 37.75
C GLU A 367 17.15 -15.56 37.43
N VAL A 368 17.42 -15.05 36.23
CA VAL A 368 18.76 -14.61 35.81
C VAL A 368 19.18 -13.34 36.56
N ALA A 369 18.28 -12.36 36.70
CA ALA A 369 18.54 -11.13 37.44
C ALA A 369 18.87 -11.42 38.91
N ASP A 370 18.11 -12.31 39.56
CA ASP A 370 18.34 -12.70 40.96
C ASP A 370 19.70 -13.41 41.12
N VAL A 371 20.04 -14.34 40.22
CA VAL A 371 21.34 -15.02 40.23
C VAL A 371 22.50 -14.04 40.05
N LEU A 372 22.39 -13.10 39.10
CA LEU A 372 23.43 -12.11 38.87
C LEU A 372 23.50 -11.06 40.00
N ALA A 373 22.39 -10.74 40.65
CA ALA A 373 22.37 -9.88 41.83
C ALA A 373 23.10 -10.52 43.01
N ASP A 374 22.89 -11.81 43.24
CA ASP A 374 23.63 -12.58 44.26
C ASP A 374 25.13 -12.60 43.96
N CYS A 375 25.52 -12.81 42.70
CA CYS A 375 26.91 -12.73 42.27
C CYS A 375 27.51 -11.33 42.49
N GLU A 376 26.77 -10.26 42.14
CA GLU A 376 27.22 -8.87 42.31
C GLU A 376 27.41 -8.54 43.80
N ALA A 377 26.48 -8.96 44.66
CA ALA A 377 26.56 -8.75 46.11
C ALA A 377 27.78 -9.45 46.71
N GLN A 378 28.06 -10.68 46.30
CA GLN A 378 29.21 -11.44 46.76
C GLN A 378 30.54 -10.89 46.24
N LEU A 379 30.60 -10.37 45.00
CA LEU A 379 31.77 -9.66 44.47
C LEU A 379 32.06 -8.36 45.24
N LYS A 380 31.01 -7.64 45.69
CA LYS A 380 31.14 -6.45 46.56
C LYS A 380 31.58 -6.80 47.98
N ALA A 381 31.10 -7.93 48.52
CA ALA A 381 31.40 -8.35 49.88
C ALA A 381 32.81 -8.94 50.07
N ASN A 382 33.44 -9.47 49.02
CA ASN A 382 34.79 -10.01 49.10
C ASN A 382 35.63 -9.61 47.88
N SER A 383 36.62 -8.73 48.08
CA SER A 383 37.58 -8.31 47.05
C SER A 383 38.58 -9.41 46.63
N LYS A 384 38.55 -10.57 47.31
CA LYS A 384 39.24 -11.81 46.92
C LYS A 384 38.32 -13.01 47.19
N LEU A 385 37.55 -13.47 46.20
CA LEU A 385 36.76 -14.71 46.31
C LEU A 385 37.11 -15.68 45.18
N LYS A 386 37.44 -16.92 45.55
CA LYS A 386 37.86 -18.01 44.64
C LYS A 386 36.84 -19.16 44.52
N ASP A 387 35.67 -19.12 45.14
CA ASP A 387 34.71 -20.22 45.03
C ASP A 387 33.26 -19.77 45.24
N PHE A 388 32.41 -20.09 44.27
CA PHE A 388 30.97 -19.80 44.25
C PHE A 388 30.14 -21.08 44.06
N SER A 389 30.68 -22.24 44.43
CA SER A 389 29.96 -23.53 44.44
C SER A 389 28.75 -23.59 45.41
N ARG A 390 28.30 -22.47 45.98
CA ARG A 390 27.18 -22.39 46.92
C ARG A 390 26.23 -21.23 46.63
N ILE A 391 25.47 -21.32 45.54
CA ILE A 391 24.15 -20.65 45.49
C ILE A 391 23.13 -21.60 46.15
N PRO A 392 22.36 -21.18 47.17
CA PRO A 392 21.34 -22.02 47.79
C PRO A 392 20.20 -22.30 46.81
N ARG A 393 19.87 -23.58 46.58
CA ARG A 393 18.64 -23.96 45.88
C ARG A 393 17.44 -23.43 46.67
N SER A 394 16.72 -22.45 46.11
CA SER A 394 15.44 -22.04 46.66
C SER A 394 14.45 -23.22 46.54
N LYS A 395 13.70 -23.42 47.63
CA LYS A 395 12.94 -24.62 47.95
C LYS A 395 11.88 -24.94 46.90
N GLN A 396 11.99 -26.10 46.25
CA GLN A 396 10.84 -26.75 45.64
C GLN A 396 9.80 -27.07 46.74
N PRO A 397 8.50 -26.76 46.54
CA PRO A 397 7.45 -27.36 47.35
C PRO A 397 7.47 -28.88 47.11
N ALA A 398 7.48 -29.62 48.22
CA ALA A 398 7.70 -31.04 48.28
C ALA A 398 6.68 -31.85 47.44
N ALA A 399 7.19 -32.88 46.77
CA ALA A 399 6.39 -33.95 46.18
C ALA A 399 5.57 -34.66 47.27
N GLY A 400 4.27 -34.36 47.32
CA GLY A 400 3.28 -35.11 48.07
C GLY A 400 2.89 -36.38 47.32
N LYS A 401 3.22 -37.53 47.92
CA LYS A 401 2.74 -38.85 47.51
C LYS A 401 1.21 -38.96 47.61
N SER A 402 0.65 -39.86 46.80
CA SER A 402 -0.58 -40.66 46.96
C SER A 402 -1.74 -40.34 46.02
N GLY A 403 -2.33 -41.39 45.45
CA GLY A 403 -3.64 -41.32 44.81
C GLY A 403 -3.84 -42.10 43.51
N ARG A 404 -3.43 -43.37 43.42
CA ARG A 404 -4.08 -44.33 42.51
C ARG A 404 -5.55 -44.44 42.95
N TRP A 405 -6.47 -43.77 42.26
CA TRP A 405 -7.89 -44.15 42.00
C TRP A 405 -8.66 -42.94 41.44
N LYS A 406 -9.54 -43.19 40.45
CA LYS A 406 -10.37 -42.26 39.63
C LYS A 406 -9.56 -41.67 38.45
N TRP A 407 -9.67 -42.13 37.19
CA TRP A 407 -10.85 -42.52 36.42
C TRP A 407 -10.53 -43.56 35.34
N VAL A 408 -11.04 -44.77 35.52
CA VAL A 408 -11.39 -45.68 34.40
C VAL A 408 -12.78 -45.25 33.94
N ALA A 409 -12.90 -44.43 32.89
CA ALA A 409 -14.20 -44.14 32.25
C ALA A 409 -14.10 -43.42 30.87
N ALA A 410 -13.07 -43.68 30.05
CA ALA A 410 -12.98 -43.06 28.71
C ALA A 410 -12.43 -44.00 27.63
N ALA A 411 -12.81 -45.27 27.67
CA ALA A 411 -12.38 -46.28 26.70
C ALA A 411 -13.51 -47.17 26.14
N VAL A 412 -14.80 -46.80 26.29
CA VAL A 412 -15.92 -47.71 25.93
C VAL A 412 -16.91 -47.14 24.87
N LEU A 413 -16.79 -45.91 24.38
CA LEU A 413 -17.81 -45.34 23.47
C LEU A 413 -17.34 -45.03 22.04
N LEU A 414 -16.32 -45.74 21.54
CA LEU A 414 -15.80 -45.54 20.18
C LEU A 414 -15.89 -46.78 19.25
N LEU A 415 -16.66 -47.81 19.62
CA LEU A 415 -16.60 -49.11 18.93
C LEU A 415 -17.93 -49.84 18.59
N PRO A 416 -19.10 -49.17 18.42
CA PRO A 416 -20.18 -49.86 17.69
C PRO A 416 -21.03 -48.97 16.77
N LEU A 417 -20.46 -48.05 15.98
CA LEU A 417 -21.24 -47.28 14.98
C LEU A 417 -20.66 -47.29 13.55
N ILE A 418 -19.74 -48.22 13.29
CA ILE A 418 -19.37 -48.62 11.93
C ILE A 418 -19.63 -50.12 11.85
N ALA A 419 -20.57 -50.52 11.00
CA ALA A 419 -20.93 -51.88 10.59
C ALA A 419 -22.03 -52.63 11.38
N LEU A 420 -23.27 -52.21 11.17
CA LEU A 420 -24.36 -53.10 10.71
C LEU A 420 -25.09 -52.34 9.60
N ALA A 421 -24.73 -52.56 8.33
CA ALA A 421 -25.44 -53.47 7.42
C ALA A 421 -26.89 -53.00 7.21
N VAL A 422 -27.18 -52.18 6.19
CA VAL A 422 -27.56 -52.64 4.83
C VAL A 422 -28.47 -53.87 4.87
N THR A 423 -29.77 -53.66 4.74
CA THR A 423 -30.68 -54.32 3.78
C THR A 423 -32.08 -53.70 3.86
N GLU A 424 -32.57 -53.21 2.71
CA GLU A 424 -33.93 -53.36 2.17
C GLU A 424 -35.12 -52.81 3.02
N PHE A 425 -36.19 -52.19 2.50
CA PHE A 425 -36.89 -52.40 1.24
C PHE A 425 -38.00 -51.32 1.11
N THR A 426 -38.25 -50.89 -0.12
CA THR A 426 -39.56 -50.54 -0.71
C THR A 426 -40.41 -49.33 -0.30
N GLY A 427 -40.61 -48.45 -1.30
CA GLY A 427 -41.95 -48.08 -1.79
C GLY A 427 -42.58 -46.83 -1.16
N VAL A 428 -43.42 -46.02 -1.79
CA VAL A 428 -44.08 -45.98 -3.12
C VAL A 428 -44.62 -44.54 -3.29
N THR A 429 -44.64 -44.09 -4.54
CA THR A 429 -45.30 -42.95 -5.21
C THR A 429 -46.55 -42.28 -4.58
N HIS A 430 -46.74 -40.95 -4.79
CA HIS A 430 -47.66 -40.38 -5.81
C HIS A 430 -47.85 -38.83 -5.72
N LEU A 431 -47.82 -38.19 -6.90
CA LEU A 431 -48.70 -37.12 -7.47
C LEU A 431 -49.17 -35.97 -6.54
N PHE A 432 -49.07 -34.68 -6.93
CA PHE A 432 -49.82 -34.09 -8.03
C PHE A 432 -49.12 -32.90 -8.71
N ARG A 433 -49.26 -32.88 -10.04
CA ARG A 433 -49.04 -31.78 -10.96
C ARG A 433 -50.35 -30.98 -11.07
N SER A 434 -50.30 -29.66 -11.01
CA SER A 434 -51.24 -28.83 -11.77
C SER A 434 -50.55 -27.54 -12.21
N GLN A 435 -50.58 -27.34 -13.53
CA GLN A 435 -50.27 -26.08 -14.22
C GLN A 435 -51.49 -25.17 -14.13
N VAL A 436 -51.29 -23.87 -13.93
CA VAL A 436 -52.17 -22.83 -14.49
C VAL A 436 -51.30 -21.69 -15.02
N THR A 437 -51.59 -21.32 -16.26
CA THR A 437 -50.95 -20.31 -17.12
C THR A 437 -51.67 -18.96 -17.05
N THR A 438 -50.89 -17.87 -17.23
CA THR A 438 -51.19 -16.55 -17.89
C THR A 438 -52.33 -15.68 -17.31
N ASP A 439 -52.23 -14.36 -17.06
CA ASP A 439 -51.63 -13.26 -17.84
C ASP A 439 -51.55 -11.93 -17.01
N PRO A 440 -50.97 -10.81 -17.53
CA PRO A 440 -50.40 -9.72 -16.73
C PRO A 440 -51.38 -8.58 -16.39
N ILE A 441 -51.26 -8.02 -15.18
CA ILE A 441 -51.97 -6.79 -14.77
C ILE A 441 -51.04 -5.58 -14.93
N LYS A 442 -51.49 -4.62 -15.74
CA LYS A 442 -50.92 -3.27 -15.97
C LYS A 442 -50.85 -2.46 -14.66
N PRO A 443 -49.82 -1.61 -14.47
CA PRO A 443 -49.81 -0.60 -13.43
C PRO A 443 -50.69 0.59 -13.85
N SER A 444 -51.65 0.97 -13.01
CA SER A 444 -52.44 2.21 -13.15
C SER A 444 -52.26 3.08 -11.91
N GLY A 445 -51.88 4.34 -12.12
CA GLY A 445 -52.02 5.42 -11.13
C GLY A 445 -50.78 6.30 -11.04
N ASP A 446 -50.79 7.43 -11.76
CA ASP A 446 -49.86 8.54 -11.53
C ASP A 446 -50.01 9.07 -10.09
N PRO A 447 -48.91 9.43 -9.40
CA PRO A 447 -48.98 10.11 -8.11
C PRO A 447 -49.39 11.58 -8.30
N THR A 448 -50.59 11.93 -7.83
CA THR A 448 -51.06 13.31 -7.71
C THR A 448 -50.24 14.08 -6.65
N PRO A 449 -49.80 15.33 -6.91
CA PRO A 449 -49.12 16.14 -5.91
C PRO A 449 -50.14 16.89 -5.04
N ILE A 450 -50.02 16.82 -3.71
CA ILE A 450 -50.70 17.75 -2.79
C ILE A 450 -49.66 18.35 -1.83
N ALA A 451 -49.73 19.68 -1.73
CA ALA A 451 -48.77 20.57 -1.15
C ALA A 451 -48.82 20.65 0.40
N ALA A 452 -47.62 20.85 0.95
CA ALA A 452 -47.24 21.75 2.04
C ALA A 452 -48.24 22.02 3.19
N ASN A 453 -47.96 21.43 4.36
CA ASN A 453 -47.67 22.19 5.57
C ASN A 453 -47.25 21.27 6.72
N ARG A 454 -45.96 21.27 7.04
CA ARG A 454 -45.37 21.07 8.38
C ARG A 454 -43.86 21.22 8.23
N MET A 455 -43.31 22.30 8.76
CA MET A 455 -41.86 22.50 8.77
C MET A 455 -41.22 21.34 9.57
N PRO A 456 -40.25 20.61 9.01
CA PRO A 456 -39.52 19.60 9.77
C PRO A 456 -38.62 20.28 10.80
N ASP A 457 -38.64 19.79 12.04
CA ASP A 457 -37.57 20.06 13.00
C ASP A 457 -36.23 19.58 12.42
N THR A 458 -35.15 20.26 12.79
CA THR A 458 -33.80 20.21 12.19
C THR A 458 -33.14 18.83 12.09
N ASP A 459 -33.74 17.78 12.66
CA ASP A 459 -33.23 16.40 12.69
C ASP A 459 -33.98 15.41 11.74
N GLY A 460 -34.98 15.86 10.97
CA GLY A 460 -35.66 15.07 9.94
C GLY A 460 -36.77 14.12 10.44
N TRP A 461 -37.28 14.34 11.66
CA TRP A 461 -38.42 13.60 12.22
C TRP A 461 -39.76 14.28 11.89
N VAL A 462 -40.78 13.48 11.59
CA VAL A 462 -42.15 13.91 11.31
C VAL A 462 -43.08 13.34 12.37
N GLN A 463 -43.82 14.21 13.08
CA GLN A 463 -44.85 13.77 14.02
C GLN A 463 -46.08 13.22 13.28
N LEU A 464 -46.33 11.92 13.43
CA LEU A 464 -47.55 11.26 12.93
C LEU A 464 -48.74 11.48 13.89
N PHE A 465 -48.49 11.53 15.20
CA PHE A 465 -49.50 11.91 16.19
C PHE A 465 -49.31 13.35 16.64
N ASN A 466 -50.34 14.19 16.45
CA ASN A 466 -50.26 15.63 16.70
C ASN A 466 -50.56 16.04 18.15
N GLY A 467 -50.90 15.09 19.03
CA GLY A 467 -51.24 15.34 20.44
C GLY A 467 -52.62 15.96 20.68
N LYS A 468 -53.39 16.30 19.63
CA LYS A 468 -54.65 17.06 19.76
C LYS A 468 -55.88 16.27 19.30
N ASP A 469 -55.79 15.62 18.14
CA ASP A 469 -56.91 14.93 17.51
C ASP A 469 -56.40 13.80 16.58
N LEU A 470 -57.28 13.25 15.74
CA LEU A 470 -56.95 12.17 14.80
C LEU A 470 -56.57 12.67 13.40
N THR A 471 -56.30 13.97 13.21
CA THR A 471 -55.89 14.50 11.90
C THR A 471 -54.62 13.80 11.40
N GLY A 472 -54.67 13.26 10.18
CA GLY A 472 -53.60 12.42 9.61
C GLY A 472 -53.80 10.92 9.79
N TRP A 473 -54.90 10.51 10.45
CA TRP A 473 -55.28 9.12 10.68
C TRP A 473 -56.68 8.82 10.12
N LYS A 474 -56.82 7.67 9.46
CA LYS A 474 -58.08 7.13 8.97
C LYS A 474 -58.46 5.86 9.76
N ARG A 475 -59.74 5.76 10.13
CA ARG A 475 -60.30 4.57 10.77
C ARG A 475 -60.68 3.53 9.71
N HIS A 476 -60.56 2.26 10.06
CA HIS A 476 -61.16 1.19 9.27
C HIS A 476 -62.69 1.31 9.28
N PRO A 477 -63.40 1.34 8.13
CA PRO A 477 -64.85 1.55 8.07
C PRO A 477 -65.65 0.54 8.90
N ASP A 478 -65.29 -0.74 8.79
CA ASP A 478 -65.97 -1.84 9.50
C ASP A 478 -65.38 -2.14 10.89
N GLN A 479 -64.31 -1.44 11.29
CA GLN A 479 -63.64 -1.60 12.58
C GLN A 479 -63.27 -0.24 13.18
N PRO A 480 -64.22 0.69 13.37
CA PRO A 480 -63.90 2.07 13.69
C PRO A 480 -63.21 2.25 15.05
N GLY A 481 -63.42 1.32 15.98
CA GLY A 481 -62.88 1.35 17.35
C GLY A 481 -63.35 2.56 18.17
N ASN A 482 -62.99 2.60 19.46
CA ASN A 482 -63.08 3.82 20.25
C ASN A 482 -61.66 4.40 20.41
N TRP A 483 -61.19 5.05 19.34
CA TRP A 483 -59.96 5.84 19.32
C TRP A 483 -60.29 7.30 19.63
N LEU A 484 -59.74 7.82 20.73
CA LEU A 484 -59.92 9.20 21.16
C LEU A 484 -58.60 9.80 21.63
N VAL A 485 -58.51 11.13 21.64
CA VAL A 485 -57.38 11.85 22.22
C VAL A 485 -57.83 12.51 23.51
N LYS A 486 -57.11 12.28 24.60
CA LYS A 486 -57.37 12.91 25.89
C LYS A 486 -56.03 13.27 26.54
N ASP A 487 -55.91 14.52 27.01
CA ASP A 487 -54.73 15.04 27.71
C ASP A 487 -53.40 14.80 26.97
N GLY A 488 -53.41 14.95 25.63
CA GLY A 488 -52.22 14.73 24.80
C GLY A 488 -51.90 13.27 24.50
N VAL A 489 -52.78 12.33 24.88
CA VAL A 489 -52.58 10.89 24.69
C VAL A 489 -53.64 10.33 23.74
N LEU A 490 -53.22 9.61 22.71
CA LEU A 490 -54.07 8.80 21.85
C LEU A 490 -54.41 7.51 22.60
N ILE A 491 -55.70 7.27 22.81
CA ILE A 491 -56.23 6.14 23.57
C ILE A 491 -57.10 5.28 22.64
N GLY A 492 -56.69 4.04 22.46
CA GLY A 492 -57.52 2.98 21.87
C GLY A 492 -58.18 2.16 22.99
N ARG A 493 -59.51 2.11 22.99
CA ARG A 493 -60.31 1.28 23.90
C ARG A 493 -61.50 0.68 23.14
N GLY A 494 -62.09 -0.41 23.60
CA GLY A 494 -63.34 -0.91 23.05
C GLY A 494 -63.44 -2.44 23.00
N PRO A 495 -64.64 -2.98 22.78
CA PRO A 495 -64.90 -4.42 22.84
C PRO A 495 -64.71 -5.14 21.49
N LYS A 496 -64.13 -4.47 20.47
CA LYS A 496 -63.95 -5.03 19.13
C LYS A 496 -62.57 -4.67 18.61
N ILE A 497 -62.03 -5.56 17.77
CA ILE A 497 -60.80 -5.31 17.02
C ILE A 497 -60.95 -4.01 16.23
N SER A 498 -59.91 -3.18 16.23
CA SER A 498 -59.89 -1.93 15.48
C SER A 498 -58.49 -1.58 15.03
N HIS A 499 -58.40 -0.99 13.83
CA HIS A 499 -57.17 -0.48 13.26
C HIS A 499 -57.31 1.00 12.93
N LEU A 500 -56.30 1.78 13.32
CA LEU A 500 -56.15 3.19 12.97
C LEU A 500 -54.95 3.33 12.02
N PHE A 501 -55.20 3.69 10.77
CA PHE A 501 -54.18 3.78 9.73
C PHE A 501 -53.73 5.22 9.54
N THR A 502 -52.46 5.41 9.19
CA THR A 502 -52.00 6.66 8.58
C THR A 502 -52.77 6.96 7.29
N GLU A 503 -53.01 8.23 6.98
CA GLU A 503 -53.60 8.61 5.68
C GLU A 503 -52.68 8.25 4.52
N ARG A 504 -51.37 8.47 4.70
CA ARG A 504 -50.31 8.15 3.75
C ARG A 504 -50.03 6.63 3.71
N SER A 505 -49.76 6.08 2.52
CA SER A 505 -49.74 4.63 2.25
C SER A 505 -48.48 4.10 1.57
N ASP A 506 -47.44 4.92 1.42
CA ASP A 506 -46.25 4.63 0.62
C ASP A 506 -44.97 4.55 1.46
N TYR A 507 -45.09 4.33 2.78
CA TYR A 507 -43.92 4.18 3.65
C TYR A 507 -43.14 2.93 3.26
N ARG A 508 -41.88 3.11 2.85
CA ARG A 508 -40.98 2.03 2.40
C ARG A 508 -39.89 1.75 3.43
N ASP A 509 -38.90 2.62 3.52
CA ASP A 509 -37.83 2.55 4.51
C ASP A 509 -37.95 3.71 5.48
N PHE A 510 -37.95 3.41 6.77
CA PHE A 510 -38.22 4.40 7.80
C PHE A 510 -37.68 3.95 9.14
N HIS A 511 -37.51 4.93 10.03
CA HIS A 511 -37.36 4.74 11.45
C HIS A 511 -38.61 5.32 12.11
N LEU A 512 -39.48 4.45 12.61
CA LEU A 512 -40.68 4.81 13.37
C LEU A 512 -40.34 4.74 14.87
N ARG A 513 -40.65 5.78 15.62
CA ARG A 513 -40.51 5.84 17.07
C ARG A 513 -41.85 6.13 17.72
N LEU A 514 -42.21 5.33 18.71
CA LEU A 514 -43.42 5.48 19.49
C LEU A 514 -43.11 5.49 20.98
N GLU A 515 -43.81 6.33 21.74
CA GLU A 515 -43.91 6.20 23.19
C GLU A 515 -45.30 5.66 23.50
N CYS A 516 -45.35 4.40 23.94
CA CYS A 516 -46.59 3.66 24.12
C CYS A 516 -46.66 2.95 25.47
N ARG A 517 -47.86 2.57 25.89
CA ARG A 517 -48.09 1.62 26.97
C ARG A 517 -49.38 0.83 26.72
N ALA A 518 -49.40 -0.41 27.19
CA ALA A 518 -50.54 -1.32 27.07
C ALA A 518 -50.74 -2.10 28.39
N ASP A 519 -51.93 -2.64 28.59
CA ASP A 519 -52.25 -3.51 29.73
C ASP A 519 -51.73 -4.94 29.47
N HIS A 520 -50.51 -5.23 29.93
CA HIS A 520 -49.76 -6.47 29.65
C HIS A 520 -50.48 -7.77 30.06
N GLN A 521 -51.47 -7.73 30.97
CA GLN A 521 -52.20 -8.93 31.39
C GLN A 521 -53.43 -9.24 30.50
N LYS A 522 -53.80 -8.35 29.56
CA LYS A 522 -55.10 -8.44 28.84
C LYS A 522 -55.07 -7.97 27.36
N THR A 523 -53.91 -7.69 26.77
CA THR A 523 -53.83 -7.17 25.38
C THR A 523 -52.89 -7.99 24.51
N ASP A 524 -53.28 -8.20 23.25
CA ASP A 524 -52.43 -8.68 22.15
C ASP A 524 -52.52 -7.69 20.97
N SER A 525 -52.27 -6.41 21.26
CA SER A 525 -52.35 -5.33 20.26
C SER A 525 -51.06 -5.28 19.45
N GLY A 526 -51.02 -4.53 18.35
CA GLY A 526 -49.86 -4.51 17.47
C GLY A 526 -49.64 -3.19 16.73
N ILE A 527 -48.43 -3.03 16.22
CA ILE A 527 -48.05 -1.97 15.28
C ILE A 527 -47.81 -2.61 13.92
N TYR A 528 -48.63 -2.25 12.96
CA TYR A 528 -48.52 -2.71 11.58
C TYR A 528 -47.71 -1.73 10.75
N PHE A 529 -46.91 -2.27 9.83
CA PHE A 529 -46.13 -1.48 8.90
C PHE A 529 -45.99 -2.15 7.53
N ARG A 530 -45.76 -1.32 6.52
CA ARG A 530 -45.86 -1.70 5.09
C ARG A 530 -47.15 -2.46 4.80
N CYS A 531 -48.24 -2.08 5.49
CA CYS A 531 -49.49 -2.81 5.41
C CYS A 531 -50.42 -2.21 4.35
N GLY A 532 -51.17 -3.09 3.66
CA GLY A 532 -52.24 -2.67 2.76
C GLY A 532 -53.45 -2.15 3.53
N PHE A 533 -54.24 -1.28 2.91
CA PHE A 533 -55.55 -0.90 3.39
C PHE A 533 -56.60 -1.79 2.71
N ASP A 534 -56.79 -3.00 3.23
CA ASP A 534 -57.77 -3.96 2.71
C ASP A 534 -58.94 -4.07 3.68
N VAL A 535 -60.07 -3.46 3.30
CA VAL A 535 -61.29 -3.45 4.11
C VAL A 535 -62.04 -4.79 4.10
N SER A 536 -61.67 -5.72 3.21
CA SER A 536 -62.31 -7.04 3.12
C SER A 536 -61.75 -8.05 4.13
N ARG A 537 -60.65 -7.71 4.82
CA ARG A 537 -59.96 -8.60 5.76
C ARG A 537 -60.00 -8.04 7.18
N THR A 538 -60.11 -8.94 8.16
CA THR A 538 -60.04 -8.55 9.57
C THR A 538 -58.68 -7.98 9.96
N TYR A 539 -57.60 -8.55 9.42
CA TYR A 539 -56.22 -8.12 9.63
C TYR A 539 -55.61 -7.61 8.32
N PRO A 540 -54.98 -6.43 8.31
CA PRO A 540 -54.39 -5.88 7.10
C PRO A 540 -53.15 -6.69 6.68
N PRO A 541 -52.97 -6.98 5.37
CA PRO A 541 -51.79 -7.71 4.88
C PRO A 541 -50.54 -6.83 5.03
N GLY A 542 -49.50 -7.32 5.68
CA GLY A 542 -48.31 -6.52 6.02
C GLY A 542 -47.47 -7.19 7.11
N TYR A 543 -46.63 -6.40 7.79
CA TYR A 543 -45.86 -6.86 8.94
C TYR A 543 -46.43 -6.28 10.23
N GLU A 544 -46.43 -7.08 11.29
CA GLU A 544 -46.93 -6.71 12.60
C GLU A 544 -45.86 -6.90 13.67
N PHE A 545 -45.63 -5.85 14.45
CA PHE A 545 -44.86 -5.89 15.70
C PHE A 545 -45.83 -5.95 16.88
N SER A 546 -45.81 -7.03 17.65
CA SER A 546 -46.75 -7.27 18.74
C SER A 546 -46.43 -6.42 19.99
N LEU A 547 -47.49 -5.92 20.63
CA LEU A 547 -47.55 -5.17 21.88
C LEU A 547 -48.47 -5.91 22.88
N GLY A 548 -47.89 -6.75 23.74
CA GLY A 548 -48.59 -7.47 24.83
C GLY A 548 -48.48 -9.01 24.79
N HIS A 549 -48.90 -9.67 25.88
CA HIS A 549 -48.86 -11.14 26.15
C HIS A 549 -47.45 -11.81 26.07
N ASP A 550 -47.40 -13.15 26.15
CA ASP A 550 -46.24 -14.07 26.04
C ASP A 550 -45.34 -13.87 24.81
N TYR A 551 -45.75 -13.03 23.85
CA TYR A 551 -45.06 -12.78 22.59
C TYR A 551 -44.70 -11.30 22.36
N ASP A 552 -44.77 -10.45 23.39
CA ASP A 552 -44.44 -9.03 23.32
C ASP A 552 -43.10 -8.78 22.62
N GLY A 553 -43.13 -7.91 21.61
CA GLY A 553 -41.97 -7.61 20.77
C GLY A 553 -41.65 -8.65 19.70
N SER A 554 -42.52 -9.63 19.42
CA SER A 554 -42.37 -10.56 18.30
C SER A 554 -42.82 -9.93 16.97
N LEU A 555 -42.29 -10.44 15.86
CA LEU A 555 -42.62 -9.98 14.51
C LEU A 555 -43.35 -11.05 13.72
N TYR A 556 -44.46 -10.67 13.11
CA TYR A 556 -45.33 -11.53 12.31
C TYR A 556 -45.47 -11.00 10.87
N GLU A 557 -45.65 -11.92 9.94
CA GLU A 557 -46.21 -11.63 8.62
C GLU A 557 -47.73 -11.86 8.70
N ALA A 558 -48.50 -10.79 8.63
CA ALA A 558 -49.95 -10.82 8.62
C ALA A 558 -50.47 -11.49 7.32
N PRO A 559 -51.74 -11.93 7.24
CA PRO A 559 -52.25 -12.84 6.21
C PRO A 559 -51.78 -12.53 4.77
N PRO A 560 -51.51 -13.57 3.95
CA PRO A 560 -52.17 -14.88 4.00
C PRO A 560 -51.52 -15.93 4.91
N THR A 561 -50.30 -15.74 5.41
CA THR A 561 -49.55 -16.80 6.11
C THR A 561 -49.73 -16.77 7.64
N GLY A 562 -49.96 -15.59 8.25
CA GLY A 562 -50.04 -15.45 9.72
C GLY A 562 -48.76 -15.94 10.42
N LYS A 563 -47.64 -15.91 9.70
CA LYS A 563 -46.42 -16.62 10.07
C LYS A 563 -45.62 -15.80 11.06
N LEU A 564 -45.31 -16.39 12.21
CA LEU A 564 -44.30 -15.87 13.12
C LEU A 564 -42.93 -15.85 12.40
N LEU A 565 -42.40 -14.66 12.14
CA LEU A 565 -41.12 -14.49 11.46
C LEU A 565 -39.96 -14.65 12.43
N ILE A 566 -40.08 -14.02 13.61
CA ILE A 566 -39.10 -14.13 14.69
C ILE A 566 -39.77 -13.87 16.04
N ARG A 567 -39.42 -14.70 17.03
CA ARG A 567 -39.84 -14.51 18.43
C ARG A 567 -38.84 -13.60 19.14
N SER A 568 -39.35 -12.67 19.96
CA SER A 568 -38.52 -11.80 20.81
C SER A 568 -37.60 -12.59 21.76
N VAL A 569 -36.42 -12.05 22.07
CA VAL A 569 -35.35 -12.70 22.86
C VAL A 569 -35.44 -12.40 24.38
N ARG A 570 -36.45 -11.63 24.84
CA ARG A 570 -36.63 -11.27 26.26
C ARG A 570 -38.06 -11.48 26.75
N THR A 571 -38.18 -11.83 28.05
CA THR A 571 -39.44 -11.95 28.81
C THR A 571 -39.90 -10.61 29.40
N ALA A 572 -41.22 -10.43 29.39
CA ALA A 572 -42.04 -9.30 29.85
C ALA A 572 -41.43 -8.33 30.90
N GLU A 573 -41.40 -7.04 30.57
CA GLU A 573 -41.33 -5.94 31.54
C GLU A 573 -42.72 -5.65 32.15
N THR A 574 -42.75 -4.93 33.28
CA THR A 574 -43.93 -4.69 34.12
C THR A 574 -45.08 -4.00 33.36
N ALA A 575 -46.30 -4.49 33.59
CA ALA A 575 -47.53 -3.89 33.07
C ALA A 575 -47.68 -2.42 33.52
N HIS A 576 -48.15 -1.55 32.61
CA HIS A 576 -48.54 -0.14 32.82
C HIS A 576 -47.46 0.96 32.73
N GLU A 577 -46.20 0.63 32.47
CA GLU A 577 -45.15 1.63 32.26
C GLU A 577 -45.08 2.16 30.82
N TRP A 578 -44.68 3.44 30.68
CA TRP A 578 -44.41 4.03 29.37
C TRP A 578 -43.09 3.50 28.81
N ARG A 579 -43.12 3.01 27.57
CA ARG A 579 -41.95 2.47 26.87
C ARG A 579 -41.72 3.16 25.53
N THR A 580 -40.46 3.28 25.15
CA THR A 580 -40.06 3.72 23.81
C THR A 580 -39.90 2.51 22.91
N VAL A 581 -40.59 2.50 21.77
CA VAL A 581 -40.48 1.47 20.74
C VAL A 581 -39.93 2.12 19.48
N ASP A 582 -38.78 1.66 19.01
CA ASP A 582 -38.20 2.05 17.72
C ASP A 582 -38.34 0.88 16.73
N ILE A 583 -39.01 1.08 15.59
CA ILE A 583 -39.10 0.13 14.48
C ILE A 583 -38.35 0.73 13.29
N ILE A 584 -37.27 0.07 12.88
CA ILE A 584 -36.35 0.50 11.83
C ILE A 584 -36.44 -0.49 10.68
N VAL A 585 -36.84 0.01 9.52
CA VAL A 585 -37.12 -0.78 8.33
C VAL A 585 -36.23 -0.28 7.19
N VAL A 586 -35.38 -1.16 6.66
CA VAL A 586 -34.45 -0.87 5.56
C VAL A 586 -34.46 -2.03 4.58
N GLY A 587 -35.07 -1.85 3.40
CA GLY A 587 -35.21 -2.89 2.39
C GLY A 587 -35.89 -4.14 3.00
N PRO A 588 -35.28 -5.33 2.97
CA PRO A 588 -35.83 -6.53 3.59
C PRO A 588 -35.53 -6.67 5.10
N ARG A 589 -34.76 -5.77 5.72
CA ARG A 589 -34.38 -5.86 7.15
C ARG A 589 -35.34 -5.06 8.03
N PHE A 590 -35.77 -5.69 9.11
CA PHE A 590 -36.63 -5.16 10.16
C PHE A 590 -35.90 -5.27 11.50
N MET A 591 -35.67 -4.15 12.17
CA MET A 591 -35.08 -4.09 13.49
C MET A 591 -36.03 -3.36 14.43
N ALA A 592 -36.31 -3.93 15.60
CA ALA A 592 -37.11 -3.27 16.62
C ALA A 592 -36.35 -3.18 17.95
N LYS A 593 -36.50 -2.05 18.62
CA LYS A 593 -35.93 -1.79 19.95
C LYS A 593 -37.02 -1.40 20.94
N ILE A 594 -36.92 -1.91 22.16
CA ILE A 594 -37.73 -1.48 23.30
C ILE A 594 -36.78 -0.86 24.33
N ASN A 595 -37.03 0.39 24.72
CA ASN A 595 -36.20 1.16 25.66
C ASN A 595 -34.70 1.15 25.27
N GLY A 596 -34.42 1.21 23.95
CA GLY A 596 -33.07 1.19 23.38
C GLY A 596 -32.45 -0.20 23.21
N VAL A 597 -33.07 -1.26 23.74
CA VAL A 597 -32.60 -2.65 23.63
C VAL A 597 -33.17 -3.31 22.39
N VAL A 598 -32.33 -3.91 21.54
CA VAL A 598 -32.78 -4.66 20.34
C VAL A 598 -33.54 -5.91 20.77
N VAL A 599 -34.79 -6.02 20.34
CA VAL A 599 -35.67 -7.18 20.59
C VAL A 599 -35.97 -7.98 19.33
N VAL A 600 -35.89 -7.34 18.16
CA VAL A 600 -35.99 -7.96 16.83
C VAL A 600 -34.87 -7.43 15.96
N ASP A 601 -34.18 -8.34 15.28
CA ASP A 601 -33.32 -8.02 14.13
C ASP A 601 -33.46 -9.16 13.11
N PHE A 602 -34.27 -8.91 12.08
CA PHE A 602 -34.69 -9.91 11.12
C PHE A 602 -34.53 -9.40 9.70
N THR A 603 -34.11 -10.27 8.78
CA THR A 603 -34.12 -9.98 7.35
C THR A 603 -35.00 -10.99 6.64
N HIS A 604 -36.04 -10.49 5.98
CA HIS A 604 -36.98 -11.28 5.21
C HIS A 604 -36.34 -11.71 3.88
N PRO A 605 -36.18 -13.02 3.60
CA PRO A 605 -35.51 -13.47 2.39
C PRO A 605 -36.27 -13.07 1.11
N GLU A 606 -37.61 -13.07 1.16
CA GLU A 606 -38.48 -12.70 0.04
C GLU A 606 -39.64 -11.82 0.54
N PRO A 607 -39.44 -10.50 0.77
CA PRO A 607 -40.47 -9.67 1.39
C PRO A 607 -41.70 -9.51 0.47
N ALA A 608 -42.84 -10.03 0.92
CA ALA A 608 -44.12 -9.87 0.22
C ALA A 608 -44.61 -8.41 0.20
N HIS A 609 -44.18 -7.59 1.16
CA HIS A 609 -44.63 -6.21 1.33
C HIS A 609 -43.45 -5.22 1.34
N GLN A 610 -43.36 -4.38 0.31
CA GLN A 610 -42.23 -3.45 0.13
C GLN A 610 -42.55 -2.02 0.58
N PHE A 611 -43.84 -1.65 0.62
CA PHE A 611 -44.32 -0.35 1.03
C PHE A 611 -45.77 -0.45 1.51
N GLY A 612 -46.24 0.52 2.28
CA GLY A 612 -47.63 0.52 2.75
C GLY A 612 -47.90 1.55 3.84
N HIS A 613 -49.04 1.39 4.51
CA HIS A 613 -49.41 2.18 5.67
C HIS A 613 -48.63 1.76 6.93
N ILE A 614 -48.55 2.70 7.88
CA ILE A 614 -48.44 2.38 9.31
C ILE A 614 -49.85 2.31 9.89
N ALA A 615 -50.14 1.27 10.68
CA ALA A 615 -51.41 1.16 11.39
C ALA A 615 -51.22 0.73 12.85
N LEU A 616 -52.07 1.26 13.72
CA LEU A 616 -52.13 0.90 15.14
C LEU A 616 -53.32 -0.04 15.34
N GLN A 617 -53.09 -1.17 15.97
CA GLN A 617 -54.14 -2.13 16.28
C GLN A 617 -54.57 -2.02 17.74
N LEU A 618 -55.86 -2.24 17.95
CA LEU A 618 -56.48 -2.60 19.21
C LEU A 618 -57.10 -4.01 19.04
N LEU A 619 -56.62 -4.99 19.81
CA LEU A 619 -57.14 -6.38 19.82
C LEU A 619 -57.83 -6.72 21.16
N GLU A 620 -58.90 -7.52 21.12
CA GLU A 620 -59.56 -8.11 22.32
C GLU A 620 -58.62 -9.10 23.05
N PRO A 621 -58.80 -9.45 24.36
CA PRO A 621 -60.09 -9.74 25.02
C PRO A 621 -60.20 -9.31 26.51
N ILE A 622 -61.42 -9.39 27.08
CA ILE A 622 -61.74 -9.18 28.52
C ILE A 622 -61.85 -7.69 28.92
N ARG A 623 -62.97 -7.34 29.57
CA ARG A 623 -63.39 -5.99 29.97
C ARG A 623 -62.31 -5.22 30.76
N SER A 624 -61.37 -4.54 30.10
CA SER A 624 -60.59 -3.37 30.58
C SER A 624 -59.36 -3.01 29.72
N SER A 625 -59.05 -3.74 28.64
CA SER A 625 -57.86 -3.50 27.81
C SER A 625 -57.80 -2.10 27.19
N PHE A 626 -56.59 -1.52 27.16
CA PHE A 626 -56.30 -0.26 26.49
C PHE A 626 -54.90 -0.28 25.87
N VAL A 627 -54.74 0.48 24.81
CA VAL A 627 -53.44 0.86 24.26
C VAL A 627 -53.36 2.39 24.21
N GLN A 628 -52.23 2.94 24.63
CA GLN A 628 -52.01 4.37 24.72
C GLN A 628 -50.71 4.78 24.05
N PHE A 629 -50.76 5.88 23.32
CA PHE A 629 -49.62 6.49 22.64
C PHE A 629 -49.58 7.98 22.98
N ARG A 630 -48.43 8.48 23.45
CA ARG A 630 -48.24 9.92 23.68
C ARG A 630 -47.31 10.57 22.66
N LYS A 631 -46.54 9.75 21.94
CA LYS A 631 -45.65 10.19 20.87
C LYS A 631 -45.64 9.14 19.75
N ILE A 632 -45.78 9.57 18.51
CA ILE A 632 -45.62 8.73 17.32
C ILE A 632 -44.96 9.60 16.27
N GLU A 633 -43.71 9.32 15.97
CA GLU A 633 -42.90 10.06 15.02
C GLU A 633 -42.19 9.12 14.05
N ILE A 634 -41.99 9.57 12.83
CA ILE A 634 -41.34 8.79 11.79
C ILE A 634 -40.26 9.63 11.12
N LYS A 635 -39.13 8.99 10.81
CA LYS A 635 -38.08 9.53 9.98
C LYS A 635 -37.91 8.62 8.79
N GLU A 636 -38.34 9.07 7.62
CA GLU A 636 -38.12 8.32 6.38
C GLU A 636 -36.63 8.20 6.11
N LEU A 637 -36.22 6.99 5.74
CA LEU A 637 -34.85 6.70 5.39
C LEU A 637 -34.70 6.86 3.87
N PRO A 638 -33.57 7.37 3.37
CA PRO A 638 -33.37 7.61 1.95
C PRO A 638 -33.67 6.35 1.11
N GLN A 639 -34.59 6.46 0.16
CA GLN A 639 -34.77 5.43 -0.87
C GLN A 639 -33.53 5.37 -1.74
N LEU A 640 -32.97 4.17 -1.94
CA LEU A 640 -31.78 3.99 -2.77
C LEU A 640 -32.12 4.30 -4.25
N SER A 641 -31.85 5.54 -4.68
CA SER A 641 -32.03 5.96 -6.07
C SER A 641 -31.15 5.15 -7.03
N THR A 642 -31.70 4.76 -8.18
CA THR A 642 -30.93 4.15 -9.29
C THR A 642 -30.76 5.15 -10.42
N PHE A 643 -29.62 5.09 -11.11
CA PHE A 643 -29.29 5.96 -12.23
C PHE A 643 -28.91 5.10 -13.44
N LYS A 644 -29.32 5.49 -14.66
CA LYS A 644 -28.96 4.79 -15.90
C LYS A 644 -28.39 5.79 -16.90
N ASN A 645 -27.19 5.52 -17.40
CA ASN A 645 -26.52 6.42 -18.36
C ASN A 645 -26.96 6.15 -19.82
N SER A 646 -26.45 6.96 -20.77
CA SER A 646 -26.91 6.89 -22.17
C SER A 646 -26.58 5.59 -22.90
N ILE A 647 -25.58 4.83 -22.42
CA ILE A 647 -25.17 3.54 -22.99
C ILE A 647 -25.84 2.33 -22.33
N GLY A 648 -26.65 2.59 -21.30
CA GLY A 648 -27.50 1.59 -20.63
C GLY A 648 -26.91 1.00 -19.36
N MET A 649 -25.78 1.52 -18.86
CA MET A 649 -25.21 1.09 -17.57
C MET A 649 -26.11 1.56 -16.44
N GLU A 650 -26.45 0.65 -15.53
CA GLU A 650 -27.24 0.92 -14.33
C GLU A 650 -26.33 1.13 -13.12
N PHE A 651 -26.67 2.08 -12.27
CA PHE A 651 -25.94 2.45 -11.07
C PHE A 651 -26.90 2.55 -9.88
N VAL A 652 -26.36 2.27 -8.70
CA VAL A 652 -27.04 2.31 -7.41
C VAL A 652 -26.37 3.38 -6.55
N ILE A 653 -27.16 4.20 -5.86
CA ILE A 653 -26.61 5.15 -4.90
C ILE A 653 -26.02 4.44 -3.68
N VAL A 654 -24.79 4.79 -3.33
CA VAL A 654 -24.11 4.44 -2.10
C VAL A 654 -24.15 5.69 -1.21
N PRO A 655 -24.94 5.68 -0.13
CA PRO A 655 -25.12 6.88 0.69
C PRO A 655 -23.86 7.23 1.47
N LYS A 656 -23.65 8.52 1.70
CA LYS A 656 -22.63 9.05 2.59
C LYS A 656 -22.87 8.61 4.03
N GLY A 657 -21.81 8.55 4.82
CA GLY A 657 -21.89 8.24 6.24
C GLY A 657 -20.71 7.44 6.75
N LYS A 658 -20.75 7.12 8.05
CA LYS A 658 -19.68 6.40 8.73
C LYS A 658 -19.89 4.89 8.71
N SER A 659 -18.79 4.15 8.66
CA SER A 659 -18.79 2.69 8.76
C SER A 659 -17.45 2.20 9.31
N TRP A 660 -17.46 1.05 9.98
CA TRP A 660 -16.25 0.38 10.45
C TRP A 660 -15.75 -0.59 9.37
N LEU A 661 -14.55 -0.36 8.86
CA LEU A 661 -13.90 -1.16 7.80
C LEU A 661 -12.68 -1.90 8.36
N GLY A 662 -12.14 -2.84 7.56
CA GLY A 662 -10.93 -3.61 7.89
C GLY A 662 -11.18 -4.90 8.68
N GLY A 663 -12.42 -5.14 9.14
CA GLY A 663 -12.84 -6.37 9.82
C GLY A 663 -13.13 -7.52 8.87
N GLY A 664 -13.66 -8.63 9.38
CA GLY A 664 -13.97 -9.85 8.60
C GLY A 664 -13.43 -11.12 9.28
N ASN A 665 -14.02 -12.26 8.97
CA ASN A 665 -13.75 -13.57 9.57
C ASN A 665 -13.84 -13.53 11.11
N GLY A 666 -14.89 -12.90 11.62
CA GLY A 666 -15.16 -12.76 13.05
C GLY A 666 -14.34 -11.67 13.76
N LYS A 667 -13.44 -10.97 13.06
CA LYS A 667 -12.66 -9.86 13.64
C LYS A 667 -13.32 -8.52 13.36
N LEU A 668 -13.51 -7.71 14.40
CA LEU A 668 -14.02 -6.35 14.26
C LEU A 668 -13.06 -5.48 13.44
N GLY A 669 -13.66 -4.59 12.65
CA GLY A 669 -12.96 -3.52 11.96
C GLY A 669 -12.36 -2.56 12.96
N ASP A 670 -11.12 -2.18 12.71
CA ASP A 670 -10.33 -1.29 13.54
C ASP A 670 -10.36 0.16 13.01
N LYS A 671 -10.85 0.36 11.78
CA LYS A 671 -10.86 1.65 11.09
C LYS A 671 -12.29 2.15 10.88
N GLU A 672 -12.67 3.21 11.58
CA GLU A 672 -13.85 3.99 11.22
C GLU A 672 -13.53 4.86 10.01
N VAL A 673 -14.39 4.82 8.99
CA VAL A 673 -14.27 5.60 7.75
C VAL A 673 -15.54 6.37 7.53
N GLU A 674 -15.40 7.61 7.09
CA GLU A 674 -16.51 8.45 6.63
C GLU A 674 -16.46 8.61 5.11
N ILE A 675 -17.54 8.24 4.43
CA ILE A 675 -17.78 8.61 3.04
C ILE A 675 -18.49 9.99 3.07
N PRO A 676 -17.88 11.06 2.52
CA PRO A 676 -18.32 12.44 2.76
C PRO A 676 -19.44 12.93 1.81
N ALA A 677 -19.75 12.18 0.78
CA ALA A 677 -20.77 12.51 -0.21
C ALA A 677 -21.39 11.22 -0.77
N ASP A 678 -22.66 11.31 -1.14
CA ASP A 678 -23.32 10.22 -1.85
C ASP A 678 -22.61 10.03 -3.19
N PHE A 679 -22.42 8.79 -3.60
CA PHE A 679 -21.90 8.47 -4.91
C PHE A 679 -22.68 7.30 -5.50
N TYR A 680 -22.55 7.10 -6.79
CA TYR A 680 -23.17 5.99 -7.49
C TYR A 680 -22.12 4.92 -7.77
N LEU A 681 -22.48 3.65 -7.63
CA LEU A 681 -21.64 2.52 -8.00
C LEU A 681 -22.39 1.65 -9.01
N GLY A 682 -21.68 1.12 -10.00
CA GLY A 682 -22.25 0.25 -11.03
C GLY A 682 -23.02 -0.89 -10.38
N LYS A 683 -24.29 -1.04 -10.77
CA LYS A 683 -25.17 -2.11 -10.28
C LYS A 683 -24.57 -3.49 -10.57
N TYR A 684 -23.87 -3.59 -11.69
CA TYR A 684 -23.13 -4.74 -12.19
C TYR A 684 -21.68 -4.38 -12.52
N GLU A 685 -20.83 -5.38 -12.69
CA GLU A 685 -19.55 -5.25 -13.40
C GLU A 685 -19.79 -4.72 -14.82
N VAL A 686 -18.81 -4.02 -15.40
CA VAL A 686 -18.93 -3.55 -16.80
C VAL A 686 -19.02 -4.75 -17.72
N THR A 687 -20.06 -4.79 -18.56
CA THR A 687 -20.30 -5.92 -19.47
C THR A 687 -19.49 -5.82 -20.75
N GLN A 688 -19.32 -6.95 -21.44
CA GLN A 688 -18.67 -7.00 -22.76
C GLN A 688 -19.35 -6.08 -23.78
N GLU A 689 -20.70 -5.97 -23.77
CA GLU A 689 -21.43 -5.06 -24.67
C GLU A 689 -21.17 -3.57 -24.33
N GLU A 690 -21.20 -3.21 -23.05
CA GLU A 690 -20.91 -1.83 -22.60
C GLU A 690 -19.48 -1.43 -22.93
N TRP A 691 -18.51 -2.32 -22.68
CA TRP A 691 -17.12 -2.12 -23.07
C TRP A 691 -17.00 -1.89 -24.57
N GLN A 692 -17.59 -2.77 -25.39
CA GLN A 692 -17.51 -2.66 -26.85
C GLN A 692 -18.17 -1.38 -27.38
N LYS A 693 -19.28 -0.92 -26.78
CA LYS A 693 -19.93 0.37 -27.15
C LYS A 693 -19.03 1.59 -26.92
N VAL A 694 -18.05 1.52 -26.02
CA VAL A 694 -17.14 2.63 -25.70
C VAL A 694 -15.77 2.46 -26.38
N MET A 695 -15.25 1.23 -26.41
CA MET A 695 -13.88 0.92 -26.85
C MET A 695 -13.81 0.41 -28.29
N GLY A 696 -14.92 -0.05 -28.87
CA GLY A 696 -15.01 -0.59 -30.23
C GLY A 696 -14.56 -2.06 -30.37
N ALA A 697 -13.73 -2.57 -29.46
CA ALA A 697 -13.24 -3.94 -29.46
C ALA A 697 -13.49 -4.62 -28.10
N ASN A 698 -13.73 -5.93 -28.12
CA ASN A 698 -13.93 -6.77 -26.93
C ASN A 698 -12.66 -7.60 -26.64
N PRO A 699 -11.92 -7.32 -25.55
CA PRO A 699 -10.66 -7.99 -25.23
C PRO A 699 -10.83 -9.30 -24.44
N SER A 700 -12.06 -9.69 -24.10
CA SER A 700 -12.31 -10.80 -23.16
C SER A 700 -11.86 -12.15 -23.69
N TYR A 701 -11.17 -12.89 -22.83
CA TYR A 701 -10.74 -14.26 -23.04
C TYR A 701 -11.95 -15.18 -23.27
N PHE A 702 -13.00 -15.03 -22.45
CA PHE A 702 -14.27 -15.76 -22.57
C PHE A 702 -15.26 -15.00 -23.46
N SER A 703 -14.98 -14.99 -24.77
CA SER A 703 -15.83 -14.39 -25.79
C SER A 703 -15.82 -15.25 -27.07
N ARG A 704 -16.60 -14.86 -28.09
CA ARG A 704 -16.61 -15.55 -29.39
C ARG A 704 -15.26 -15.52 -30.11
N ALA A 705 -14.50 -14.46 -29.91
CA ALA A 705 -13.21 -14.23 -30.56
C ALA A 705 -12.01 -14.52 -29.64
N GLY A 706 -12.23 -14.69 -28.33
CA GLY A 706 -11.18 -14.94 -27.36
C GLY A 706 -10.73 -16.40 -27.30
N ASP A 707 -9.58 -16.62 -26.65
CA ASP A 707 -8.96 -17.95 -26.50
C ASP A 707 -9.82 -18.95 -25.69
N GLY A 708 -10.78 -18.45 -24.91
CA GLY A 708 -11.75 -19.24 -24.15
C GLY A 708 -13.03 -19.59 -24.89
N LYS A 709 -13.14 -19.32 -26.20
CA LYS A 709 -14.37 -19.49 -27.01
C LYS A 709 -15.05 -20.86 -26.89
N ASP A 710 -14.27 -21.93 -26.76
CA ASP A 710 -14.81 -23.30 -26.68
C ASP A 710 -15.57 -23.56 -25.37
N VAL A 711 -15.21 -22.85 -24.29
CA VAL A 711 -15.86 -22.96 -22.97
C VAL A 711 -17.21 -22.22 -22.93
N VAL A 712 -17.43 -21.30 -23.88
CA VAL A 712 -18.63 -20.46 -23.95
C VAL A 712 -19.47 -20.69 -25.21
N LYS A 713 -19.12 -21.68 -26.04
CA LYS A 713 -19.79 -21.97 -27.32
C LYS A 713 -21.30 -22.20 -27.20
N ASP A 714 -21.75 -22.79 -26.09
CA ASP A 714 -23.16 -23.16 -25.86
C ASP A 714 -23.97 -22.05 -25.17
N ILE A 715 -23.35 -20.92 -24.82
CA ILE A 715 -24.05 -19.77 -24.23
C ILE A 715 -24.70 -18.94 -25.34
N SER A 716 -25.89 -18.40 -25.12
CA SER A 716 -26.56 -17.55 -26.12
C SER A 716 -25.81 -16.22 -26.35
N ASP A 717 -25.92 -15.61 -27.53
CA ASP A 717 -25.32 -14.30 -27.79
C ASP A 717 -25.92 -13.18 -26.92
N ALA A 718 -27.21 -13.31 -26.57
CA ALA A 718 -27.89 -12.40 -25.67
C ALA A 718 -27.29 -12.44 -24.26
N ASP A 719 -26.96 -13.63 -23.75
CA ASP A 719 -26.29 -13.76 -22.46
C ASP A 719 -24.81 -13.37 -22.54
N MET A 720 -24.12 -13.69 -23.65
CA MET A 720 -22.70 -13.35 -23.85
C MET A 720 -22.45 -11.84 -23.73
N LYS A 721 -23.35 -11.03 -24.29
CA LYS A 721 -23.31 -9.57 -24.17
C LYS A 721 -23.32 -9.07 -22.72
N ARG A 722 -23.92 -9.85 -21.82
CA ARG A 722 -24.08 -9.55 -20.39
C ARG A 722 -23.00 -10.18 -19.52
N PHE A 723 -22.01 -10.88 -20.07
CA PHE A 723 -20.85 -11.32 -19.30
C PHE A 723 -20.00 -10.10 -18.93
N PRO A 724 -19.31 -10.11 -17.78
CA PRO A 724 -18.36 -9.05 -17.45
C PRO A 724 -17.25 -9.03 -18.50
N VAL A 725 -16.75 -7.83 -18.80
CA VAL A 725 -15.49 -7.71 -19.51
C VAL A 725 -14.36 -8.11 -18.57
N GLU A 726 -13.53 -9.04 -19.02
CA GLU A 726 -12.32 -9.47 -18.33
C GLU A 726 -11.11 -9.47 -19.28
N ASN A 727 -9.92 -9.79 -18.77
CA ASN A 727 -8.65 -9.71 -19.49
C ASN A 727 -8.28 -8.26 -19.87
N VAL A 728 -8.66 -7.32 -19.00
CA VAL A 728 -8.40 -5.88 -19.18
C VAL A 728 -7.36 -5.39 -18.19
N SER A 729 -6.43 -4.56 -18.66
CA SER A 729 -5.42 -3.92 -17.81
C SER A 729 -5.99 -2.68 -17.11
N TRP A 730 -5.33 -2.21 -16.05
CA TRP A 730 -5.74 -0.97 -15.37
C TRP A 730 -5.68 0.22 -16.32
N ASP A 731 -4.64 0.31 -17.16
CA ASP A 731 -4.49 1.37 -18.15
C ASP A 731 -5.65 1.35 -19.17
N GLN A 732 -6.07 0.16 -19.62
CA GLN A 732 -7.24 0.03 -20.50
C GLN A 732 -8.54 0.47 -19.81
N CYS A 733 -8.68 0.18 -18.51
CA CYS A 733 -9.81 0.64 -17.71
C CYS A 733 -9.85 2.18 -17.62
N GLN A 734 -8.69 2.82 -17.44
CA GLN A 734 -8.60 4.29 -17.44
C GLN A 734 -8.96 4.90 -18.80
N ILE A 735 -8.55 4.27 -19.90
CA ILE A 735 -8.96 4.70 -21.25
C ILE A 735 -10.48 4.56 -21.42
N PHE A 736 -11.08 3.46 -20.96
CA PHE A 736 -12.53 3.26 -20.98
C PHE A 736 -13.25 4.36 -20.19
N VAL A 737 -12.80 4.66 -18.97
CA VAL A 737 -13.33 5.74 -18.12
C VAL A 737 -13.23 7.10 -18.81
N ALA A 738 -12.07 7.42 -19.39
CA ALA A 738 -11.86 8.69 -20.08
C ALA A 738 -12.81 8.86 -21.28
N LYS A 739 -12.97 7.82 -22.11
CA LYS A 739 -13.92 7.82 -23.22
C LYS A 739 -15.36 7.90 -22.76
N LEU A 740 -15.70 7.23 -21.66
CA LEU A 740 -17.05 7.30 -21.09
C LEU A 740 -17.37 8.71 -20.58
N ASN A 741 -16.45 9.35 -19.83
CA ASN A 741 -16.60 10.74 -19.38
C ASN A 741 -16.68 11.73 -20.56
N GLN A 742 -15.93 11.50 -21.63
CA GLN A 742 -16.01 12.33 -22.84
C GLN A 742 -17.37 12.22 -23.53
N ARG A 743 -17.99 11.04 -23.47
CA ARG A 743 -19.30 10.75 -24.06
C ARG A 743 -20.46 11.25 -23.18
N GLU A 744 -20.41 10.96 -21.89
CA GLU A 744 -21.41 11.35 -20.89
C GLU A 744 -21.02 12.71 -20.27
N LYS A 745 -21.15 13.80 -21.03
CA LYS A 745 -20.84 15.17 -20.57
C LYS A 745 -21.88 15.70 -19.59
N GLU A 746 -21.96 15.08 -18.43
CA GLU A 746 -22.94 15.43 -17.40
C GLU A 746 -22.34 16.41 -16.39
N THR A 747 -23.04 17.54 -16.18
CA THR A 747 -22.56 18.59 -15.29
C THR A 747 -22.55 18.10 -13.83
N GLY A 748 -21.40 18.22 -13.17
CA GLY A 748 -21.26 17.96 -11.72
C GLY A 748 -20.96 16.51 -11.34
N TRP A 749 -20.81 15.59 -12.29
CA TRP A 749 -20.51 14.17 -12.03
C TRP A 749 -19.40 13.65 -12.94
N VAL A 750 -18.58 12.74 -12.41
CA VAL A 750 -17.53 12.06 -13.18
C VAL A 750 -17.51 10.57 -12.88
N TYR A 751 -17.27 9.77 -13.90
CA TYR A 751 -16.98 8.35 -13.77
C TYR A 751 -15.51 8.13 -13.43
N ARG A 752 -15.24 7.15 -12.58
CA ARG A 752 -13.91 6.63 -12.28
C ARG A 752 -13.99 5.20 -11.75
N LEU A 753 -12.86 4.56 -11.49
CA LEU A 753 -12.87 3.31 -10.73
C LEU A 753 -13.22 3.63 -9.26
N PRO A 754 -13.84 2.70 -8.51
CA PRO A 754 -14.02 2.88 -7.08
C PRO A 754 -12.67 2.89 -6.37
N THR A 755 -12.55 3.64 -5.28
CA THR A 755 -11.41 3.47 -4.36
C THR A 755 -11.55 2.15 -3.62
N ALA A 756 -10.43 1.59 -3.15
CA ALA A 756 -10.44 0.38 -2.32
C ALA A 756 -11.31 0.51 -1.05
N THR A 757 -11.53 1.74 -0.57
CA THR A 757 -12.36 2.06 0.60
C THR A 757 -13.84 2.16 0.23
N GLU A 758 -14.19 2.87 -0.85
CA GLU A 758 -15.57 2.92 -1.35
C GLU A 758 -16.08 1.54 -1.74
N TRP A 759 -15.20 0.70 -2.30
CA TRP A 759 -15.55 -0.67 -2.63
C TRP A 759 -15.91 -1.50 -1.40
N GLU A 760 -15.06 -1.51 -0.37
CA GLU A 760 -15.35 -2.23 0.87
C GLU A 760 -16.60 -1.68 1.56
N TYR A 761 -16.76 -0.36 1.58
CA TYR A 761 -17.94 0.32 2.12
C TYR A 761 -19.24 -0.11 1.41
N ALA A 762 -19.22 -0.12 0.08
CA ALA A 762 -20.36 -0.53 -0.74
C ALA A 762 -20.61 -2.05 -0.65
N CYS A 763 -19.57 -2.88 -0.64
CA CYS A 763 -19.63 -4.33 -0.38
C CYS A 763 -20.40 -4.61 0.90
N ARG A 764 -20.03 -3.91 1.98
CA ARG A 764 -20.63 -4.02 3.31
C ARG A 764 -22.05 -3.48 3.38
N GLY A 765 -22.46 -2.71 2.39
CA GLY A 765 -23.83 -2.23 2.24
C GLY A 765 -24.05 -0.80 2.74
N GLY A 766 -23.00 0.02 2.77
CA GLY A 766 -23.09 1.44 3.09
C GLY A 766 -22.76 1.78 4.56
N PRO A 767 -23.33 2.89 5.10
CA PRO A 767 -23.12 3.29 6.48
C PRO A 767 -23.55 2.18 7.45
N MET A 768 -22.75 1.96 8.50
CA MET A 768 -23.02 0.96 9.53
C MET A 768 -23.01 1.62 10.90
N ALA A 769 -24.09 1.43 11.65
CA ALA A 769 -24.22 1.99 13.00
C ALA A 769 -23.49 1.15 14.07
N ASP A 770 -23.27 -0.15 13.82
CA ASP A 770 -22.64 -1.07 14.77
C ASP A 770 -21.27 -1.56 14.26
N LYS A 771 -20.26 -1.46 15.11
CA LYS A 771 -18.92 -1.99 14.85
C LYS A 771 -18.92 -3.51 14.70
N LEU A 772 -19.84 -4.23 15.35
CA LEU A 772 -20.01 -5.67 15.22
C LEU A 772 -20.32 -6.09 13.77
N ASP A 773 -21.05 -5.27 13.03
CA ASP A 773 -21.37 -5.56 11.64
C ASP A 773 -20.11 -5.69 10.79
N SER A 774 -18.98 -5.05 11.14
CA SER A 774 -17.72 -5.16 10.40
C SER A 774 -16.99 -6.51 10.57
N ALA A 775 -17.47 -7.40 11.44
CA ALA A 775 -16.89 -8.72 11.68
C ALA A 775 -17.10 -9.73 10.55
N PHE A 776 -18.04 -9.46 9.64
CA PHE A 776 -18.43 -10.38 8.58
C PHE A 776 -17.67 -10.10 7.27
N ASP A 777 -17.51 -11.13 6.44
CA ASP A 777 -16.83 -11.01 5.14
C ASP A 777 -17.82 -10.80 3.97
N PHE A 778 -19.05 -11.28 4.10
CA PHE A 778 -20.06 -11.23 3.04
C PHE A 778 -21.34 -10.54 3.54
N TYR A 779 -21.90 -9.69 2.69
CA TYR A 779 -23.05 -8.85 3.05
C TYR A 779 -24.12 -8.98 1.98
N LEU A 780 -24.75 -10.15 1.93
CA LEU A 780 -25.90 -10.42 1.06
C LEU A 780 -27.17 -9.85 1.71
N THR A 781 -28.21 -10.67 1.85
CA THR A 781 -29.40 -10.33 2.66
C THR A 781 -29.05 -10.22 4.14
N LYS A 782 -28.16 -11.09 4.66
CA LYS A 782 -27.63 -11.05 6.03
C LYS A 782 -26.09 -11.09 6.03
N PRO A 783 -25.41 -10.40 6.96
CA PRO A 783 -23.96 -10.56 7.15
C PRO A 783 -23.59 -12.01 7.48
N THR A 784 -22.58 -12.55 6.82
CA THR A 784 -22.10 -13.94 7.02
C THR A 784 -20.61 -14.05 6.74
N ASN A 785 -19.95 -15.05 7.31
CA ASN A 785 -18.57 -15.44 6.98
C ASN A 785 -18.52 -16.68 6.08
N THR A 786 -19.67 -17.17 5.62
CA THR A 786 -19.80 -18.34 4.76
C THR A 786 -20.61 -17.98 3.53
N LEU A 787 -20.07 -18.29 2.34
CA LEU A 787 -20.70 -18.07 1.05
C LEU A 787 -20.99 -19.43 0.37
N LEU A 788 -22.25 -19.65 -0.02
CA LEU A 788 -22.69 -20.88 -0.70
C LEU A 788 -22.50 -20.75 -2.23
N SER A 789 -22.42 -21.88 -2.95
CA SER A 789 -22.28 -21.90 -4.41
C SER A 789 -23.45 -21.24 -5.16
N GLU A 790 -24.62 -21.17 -4.52
CA GLU A 790 -25.83 -20.52 -5.01
C GLU A 790 -25.81 -18.99 -4.85
N GLN A 791 -24.78 -18.44 -4.20
CA GLN A 791 -24.73 -17.03 -3.78
C GLN A 791 -23.68 -16.19 -4.51
N ALA A 792 -22.67 -16.81 -5.13
CA ALA A 792 -21.71 -16.13 -5.99
C ALA A 792 -20.97 -17.11 -6.91
N ASN A 793 -20.47 -16.61 -8.05
CA ASN A 793 -19.60 -17.39 -8.93
C ASN A 793 -18.17 -17.49 -8.38
N THR A 794 -17.80 -18.71 -8.00
CA THR A 794 -16.59 -19.05 -7.25
C THR A 794 -16.00 -20.39 -7.73
N GLN A 795 -14.83 -20.80 -7.24
CA GLN A 795 -14.27 -22.12 -7.55
C GLN A 795 -15.24 -23.27 -7.20
N LEU A 796 -16.07 -23.09 -6.16
CA LEU A 796 -17.07 -24.08 -5.71
C LEU A 796 -18.20 -24.31 -6.72
N THR A 797 -18.48 -23.35 -7.59
CA THR A 797 -19.49 -23.53 -8.65
C THR A 797 -19.02 -24.48 -9.75
N GLY A 798 -17.71 -24.69 -9.87
CA GLY A 798 -17.12 -25.56 -10.89
C GLY A 798 -17.23 -25.03 -12.33
N LEU A 799 -17.77 -23.82 -12.55
CA LEU A 799 -17.98 -23.27 -13.89
C LEU A 799 -16.68 -23.03 -14.66
N LYS A 800 -15.59 -22.72 -13.95
CA LYS A 800 -14.26 -22.42 -14.53
C LYS A 800 -14.26 -21.29 -15.58
N ARG A 801 -15.21 -20.37 -15.48
CA ARG A 801 -15.38 -19.15 -16.31
C ARG A 801 -16.30 -18.15 -15.60
N PRO A 802 -16.33 -16.86 -16.01
CA PRO A 802 -17.37 -15.95 -15.57
C PRO A 802 -18.77 -16.38 -16.04
N CYS A 803 -19.79 -15.78 -15.43
CA CYS A 803 -21.18 -15.88 -15.83
C CYS A 803 -21.75 -14.49 -16.15
N LYS A 804 -22.96 -14.47 -16.71
CA LYS A 804 -23.70 -13.24 -16.94
C LYS A 804 -23.89 -12.50 -15.60
N VAL A 805 -23.61 -11.20 -15.61
CA VAL A 805 -23.76 -10.36 -14.41
C VAL A 805 -25.22 -10.38 -13.94
N GLY A 806 -25.43 -10.34 -12.63
CA GLY A 806 -26.75 -10.44 -12.03
C GLY A 806 -27.30 -11.86 -11.92
N SER A 807 -26.47 -12.89 -12.11
CA SER A 807 -26.90 -14.30 -11.93
C SER A 807 -27.16 -14.66 -10.47
N TYR A 808 -26.68 -13.84 -9.51
CA TYR A 808 -26.80 -14.06 -8.07
C TYR A 808 -27.54 -12.90 -7.39
N SER A 809 -27.98 -13.08 -6.15
CA SER A 809 -28.73 -12.04 -5.43
C SER A 809 -27.88 -10.81 -5.09
N PRO A 810 -28.44 -9.59 -5.08
CA PRO A 810 -27.70 -8.39 -4.72
C PRO A 810 -27.45 -8.28 -3.21
N ASN A 811 -26.50 -7.41 -2.83
CA ASN A 811 -26.36 -6.96 -1.45
C ASN A 811 -27.48 -5.99 -1.04
N ARG A 812 -27.49 -5.55 0.22
CA ARG A 812 -28.52 -4.63 0.76
C ARG A 812 -28.64 -3.28 0.05
N LEU A 813 -27.63 -2.88 -0.74
CA LEU A 813 -27.71 -1.67 -1.56
C LEU A 813 -28.33 -1.93 -2.93
N GLY A 814 -28.46 -3.19 -3.36
CA GLY A 814 -28.89 -3.53 -4.72
C GLY A 814 -27.72 -3.75 -5.70
N LEU A 815 -26.49 -3.89 -5.20
CA LEU A 815 -25.31 -4.19 -6.00
C LEU A 815 -25.14 -5.70 -6.16
N PHE A 816 -24.99 -6.16 -7.40
CA PHE A 816 -24.83 -7.57 -7.75
C PHE A 816 -23.35 -7.96 -7.81
N ASP A 817 -23.06 -9.26 -7.69
CA ASP A 817 -21.73 -9.85 -7.97
C ASP A 817 -20.56 -9.28 -7.14
N MET A 818 -20.82 -8.69 -5.97
CA MET A 818 -19.79 -8.02 -5.15
C MET A 818 -18.75 -8.97 -4.51
N HIS A 819 -19.01 -10.29 -4.53
CA HIS A 819 -18.24 -11.31 -3.79
C HIS A 819 -17.79 -12.49 -4.68
N GLY A 820 -17.87 -12.36 -6.00
CA GLY A 820 -17.50 -13.41 -6.95
C GLY A 820 -17.89 -13.01 -8.37
N ASN A 821 -17.54 -13.86 -9.35
CA ASN A 821 -17.52 -13.59 -10.80
C ASN A 821 -16.15 -13.09 -11.29
N VAL A 822 -15.85 -11.79 -11.30
CA VAL A 822 -14.49 -11.29 -11.59
C VAL A 822 -13.96 -10.38 -10.47
N ALA A 823 -12.65 -10.32 -10.32
CA ALA A 823 -12.03 -9.32 -9.47
C ALA A 823 -12.01 -7.97 -10.19
N GLU A 824 -12.13 -6.86 -9.46
CA GLU A 824 -12.22 -5.52 -10.04
C GLU A 824 -11.01 -4.65 -9.74
N TRP A 825 -10.58 -3.90 -10.75
CA TRP A 825 -9.63 -2.80 -10.59
C TRP A 825 -10.19 -1.66 -9.72
N CYS A 826 -9.34 -1.09 -8.87
CA CYS A 826 -9.62 0.11 -8.08
C CYS A 826 -8.74 1.29 -8.50
N GLU A 827 -9.24 2.51 -8.32
CA GLU A 827 -8.54 3.77 -8.62
C GLU A 827 -7.30 3.92 -7.74
N GLU A 828 -7.50 3.69 -6.44
CA GLU A 828 -6.50 3.85 -5.39
C GLU A 828 -6.50 2.62 -4.48
N SER A 829 -5.30 2.21 -4.05
CA SER A 829 -5.09 1.20 -3.02
C SER A 829 -3.90 1.59 -2.16
N PRO A 830 -3.96 1.37 -0.82
CA PRO A 830 -2.85 1.69 0.09
C PRO A 830 -1.54 0.91 -0.19
N HIS A 831 -1.55 0.00 -1.18
CA HIS A 831 -0.41 -0.79 -1.64
C HIS A 831 -0.05 -0.55 -3.11
N ALA A 832 -0.76 0.35 -3.80
CA ALA A 832 -0.50 0.68 -5.20
C ALA A 832 0.83 1.44 -5.35
N THR A 833 1.54 1.18 -6.44
CA THR A 833 2.78 1.86 -6.84
C THR A 833 2.60 2.49 -8.22
N ALA A 834 3.65 3.11 -8.78
CA ALA A 834 3.63 3.58 -10.16
C ALA A 834 3.32 2.45 -11.17
N THR A 835 3.73 1.21 -10.88
CA THR A 835 3.65 0.07 -11.80
C THR A 835 2.65 -1.02 -11.39
N ALA A 836 2.13 -0.99 -10.16
CA ALA A 836 1.14 -1.94 -9.66
C ALA A 836 -0.09 -1.21 -9.08
N LYS A 837 -1.28 -1.68 -9.43
CA LYS A 837 -2.57 -1.06 -9.08
C LYS A 837 -3.42 -1.99 -8.23
N GLY A 838 -4.35 -1.39 -7.49
CA GLY A 838 -5.17 -2.10 -6.51
C GLY A 838 -6.26 -2.94 -7.15
N LEU A 839 -6.49 -4.12 -6.56
CA LEU A 839 -7.59 -5.02 -6.87
C LEU A 839 -8.47 -5.22 -5.66
N ARG A 840 -9.77 -5.41 -5.89
CA ARG A 840 -10.73 -5.83 -4.87
C ARG A 840 -11.65 -6.91 -5.42
N GLY A 841 -12.43 -7.50 -4.50
CA GLY A 841 -13.35 -8.58 -4.83
C GLY A 841 -12.65 -9.94 -4.89
N GLY A 842 -13.38 -10.93 -5.41
CA GLY A 842 -12.89 -12.29 -5.63
C GLY A 842 -13.42 -12.79 -6.97
N CYS A 843 -12.77 -13.80 -7.53
CA CYS A 843 -13.16 -14.33 -8.84
C CYS A 843 -13.57 -15.81 -8.78
N TRP A 844 -14.06 -16.32 -9.91
CA TRP A 844 -14.45 -17.72 -10.08
C TRP A 844 -13.31 -18.74 -9.87
N LEU A 845 -12.04 -18.31 -9.72
CA LEU A 845 -10.88 -19.19 -9.45
C LEU A 845 -10.49 -19.29 -7.97
N ASP A 846 -10.93 -18.36 -7.13
CA ASP A 846 -10.43 -18.24 -5.75
C ASP A 846 -11.04 -19.30 -4.80
N ASP A 847 -10.47 -19.50 -3.61
CA ASP A 847 -10.98 -20.40 -2.55
C ASP A 847 -11.42 -19.60 -1.29
N SER A 848 -11.94 -20.31 -0.28
CA SER A 848 -12.47 -19.72 0.96
C SER A 848 -11.47 -18.89 1.78
N ARG A 849 -10.17 -18.90 1.46
CA ARG A 849 -9.13 -18.06 2.12
C ARG A 849 -8.86 -16.75 1.38
N ARG A 850 -9.40 -16.58 0.17
CA ARG A 850 -9.20 -15.40 -0.70
C ARG A 850 -10.48 -14.59 -0.96
N TRP A 851 -11.51 -14.77 -0.14
CA TRP A 851 -12.79 -14.07 -0.29
C TRP A 851 -13.14 -13.22 0.93
N GLY A 852 -13.74 -12.05 0.67
CA GLY A 852 -14.32 -11.18 1.69
C GLY A 852 -14.32 -9.70 1.28
N ALA A 853 -15.18 -8.89 1.91
CA ALA A 853 -15.37 -7.48 1.61
C ALA A 853 -14.07 -6.64 1.66
N ARG A 854 -13.10 -7.05 2.50
CA ARG A 854 -11.78 -6.42 2.63
C ARG A 854 -10.68 -7.04 1.76
N VAL A 855 -10.96 -8.17 1.11
CA VAL A 855 -9.94 -8.91 0.35
C VAL A 855 -9.61 -8.16 -0.95
N GLY A 856 -8.34 -8.16 -1.28
CA GLY A 856 -7.81 -7.44 -2.43
C GLY A 856 -6.33 -7.76 -2.62
N GLY A 857 -5.80 -7.29 -3.74
CA GLY A 857 -4.42 -7.54 -4.13
C GLY A 857 -3.82 -6.35 -4.85
N ILE A 858 -2.61 -6.55 -5.36
CA ILE A 858 -1.98 -5.65 -6.31
C ILE A 858 -1.62 -6.44 -7.55
N PHE A 859 -1.81 -5.82 -8.71
CA PHE A 859 -1.41 -6.41 -9.98
C PHE A 859 -0.79 -5.34 -10.87
N ARG A 860 0.09 -5.75 -11.79
CA ARG A 860 0.79 -4.78 -12.65
C ARG A 860 -0.23 -3.99 -13.48
N ALA A 861 -0.05 -2.68 -13.59
CA ALA A 861 -1.00 -1.77 -14.26
C ALA A 861 -1.28 -2.19 -15.72
N VAL A 862 -0.23 -2.64 -16.42
CA VAL A 862 -0.26 -3.16 -17.80
C VAL A 862 -0.65 -4.64 -17.90
N GLY A 863 -0.73 -5.35 -16.78
CA GLY A 863 -1.00 -6.77 -16.76
C GLY A 863 -2.47 -7.08 -17.07
N GLN A 864 -2.71 -8.18 -17.78
CA GLN A 864 -4.04 -8.70 -18.05
C GLN A 864 -4.19 -10.09 -17.45
N MET A 865 -5.39 -10.41 -16.96
CA MET A 865 -5.73 -11.74 -16.44
C MET A 865 -7.18 -12.07 -16.77
N LYS A 866 -7.45 -13.36 -17.05
CA LYS A 866 -8.79 -13.84 -17.43
C LYS A 866 -9.87 -13.83 -16.34
N VAL A 867 -9.52 -13.24 -15.20
CA VAL A 867 -10.37 -13.15 -13.99
C VAL A 867 -10.55 -11.70 -13.55
N LEU A 868 -9.99 -10.77 -14.31
CA LEU A 868 -9.83 -9.39 -13.89
C LEU A 868 -10.58 -8.44 -14.83
N GLY A 869 -11.55 -7.75 -14.25
CA GLY A 869 -12.44 -6.81 -14.91
C GLY A 869 -12.52 -5.48 -14.15
N LEU A 870 -13.65 -4.80 -14.27
CA LEU A 870 -13.87 -3.52 -13.64
C LEU A 870 -15.35 -3.27 -13.32
N ARG A 871 -15.56 -2.36 -12.37
CA ARG A 871 -16.83 -1.70 -12.08
C ARG A 871 -16.58 -0.21 -11.92
N LEU A 872 -17.56 0.61 -12.28
CA LEU A 872 -17.42 2.06 -12.22
C LEU A 872 -18.10 2.68 -11.01
N ALA A 873 -17.45 3.66 -10.41
CA ALA A 873 -18.07 4.65 -9.54
C ALA A 873 -18.40 5.91 -10.35
N ARG A 874 -19.53 6.54 -10.08
CA ARG A 874 -19.91 7.87 -10.57
C ARG A 874 -20.03 8.79 -9.36
N VAL A 875 -19.10 9.73 -9.24
CA VAL A 875 -18.91 10.55 -8.04
C VAL A 875 -19.12 12.03 -8.35
N PRO A 876 -19.50 12.87 -7.36
CA PRO A 876 -19.57 14.30 -7.55
C PRO A 876 -18.21 14.85 -8.01
N SER A 877 -18.21 15.73 -9.02
CA SER A 877 -16.97 16.37 -9.46
C SER A 877 -16.36 17.18 -8.30
N PRO A 878 -15.05 17.05 -8.01
CA PRO A 878 -14.35 17.84 -6.99
C PRO A 878 -14.50 19.36 -7.16
N GLU A 879 -14.89 19.82 -8.35
CA GLU A 879 -15.19 21.23 -8.66
C GLU A 879 -16.46 21.76 -7.97
N ALA A 880 -17.25 20.91 -7.30
CA ALA A 880 -18.54 21.26 -6.73
C ALA A 880 -18.53 21.67 -5.24
N LYS A 881 -17.37 21.79 -4.57
CA LYS A 881 -17.32 22.31 -3.20
C LYS A 881 -16.37 23.50 -3.08
N THR A 882 -16.99 24.67 -2.96
CA THR A 882 -16.44 26.04 -2.85
C THR A 882 -16.15 26.67 -4.21
N PRO A 883 -16.79 27.80 -4.58
CA PRO A 883 -16.36 28.56 -5.75
C PRO A 883 -14.91 28.98 -5.52
N SER A 884 -13.98 28.42 -6.30
CA SER A 884 -12.69 29.08 -6.44
C SER A 884 -12.98 30.47 -7.02
N LEU A 885 -12.33 31.51 -6.50
CA LEU A 885 -12.22 32.75 -7.24
C LEU A 885 -11.64 32.37 -8.61
N ALA A 886 -12.49 32.38 -9.64
CA ALA A 886 -12.09 31.96 -10.97
C ALA A 886 -10.84 32.75 -11.37
N VAL A 887 -9.71 32.05 -11.51
CA VAL A 887 -8.51 32.64 -12.10
C VAL A 887 -8.92 33.08 -13.50
N ALA A 888 -8.95 34.39 -13.75
CA ALA A 888 -9.44 34.94 -15.02
C ALA A 888 -8.72 34.28 -16.21
N PRO A 889 -9.43 33.91 -17.28
CA PRO A 889 -8.83 33.22 -18.42
C PRO A 889 -7.77 34.11 -19.08
N PHE A 890 -6.74 33.50 -19.67
CA PHE A 890 -5.76 34.21 -20.46
C PHE A 890 -6.35 34.59 -21.82
N THR A 891 -6.42 35.89 -22.12
CA THR A 891 -7.15 36.42 -23.28
C THR A 891 -6.23 36.88 -24.41
N ASP A 892 -6.79 37.14 -25.60
CA ASP A 892 -6.03 37.75 -26.68
C ASP A 892 -5.59 39.20 -26.36
N ALA A 893 -6.29 39.89 -25.44
CA ALA A 893 -5.83 41.18 -24.94
C ALA A 893 -4.53 41.04 -24.13
N ASP A 894 -4.40 39.97 -23.33
CA ASP A 894 -3.15 39.67 -22.63
C ASP A 894 -2.01 39.36 -23.61
N VAL A 895 -2.29 38.63 -24.69
CA VAL A 895 -1.33 38.38 -25.77
C VAL A 895 -0.79 39.70 -26.34
N GLN A 896 -1.66 40.67 -26.64
CA GLN A 896 -1.22 41.97 -27.19
C GLN A 896 -0.45 42.80 -26.15
N ARG A 897 -0.91 42.81 -24.89
CA ARG A 897 -0.25 43.50 -23.78
C ARG A 897 1.16 42.99 -23.56
N ILE A 898 1.34 41.67 -23.54
CA ILE A 898 2.63 41.02 -23.29
C ILE A 898 3.55 41.11 -24.51
N ALA A 899 3.00 41.21 -25.73
CA ALA A 899 3.80 41.40 -26.95
C ALA A 899 4.37 42.82 -27.12
N ALA A 900 3.85 43.82 -26.40
CA ALA A 900 4.28 45.23 -26.50
C ALA A 900 5.69 45.53 -25.94
N PRO A 901 6.11 45.04 -24.75
CA PRO A 901 7.45 45.32 -24.22
C PRO A 901 8.58 44.60 -24.99
N PRO A 902 9.86 45.02 -24.80
CA PRO A 902 11.04 44.31 -25.31
C PRO A 902 11.14 42.87 -24.78
N ALA A 903 11.91 42.00 -25.44
CA ALA A 903 11.95 40.56 -25.14
C ALA A 903 12.15 40.21 -23.66
N ALA A 904 13.00 40.92 -22.92
CA ALA A 904 13.19 40.69 -21.49
C ALA A 904 11.91 40.98 -20.67
N GLY A 905 11.16 42.02 -21.04
CA GLY A 905 9.86 42.33 -20.43
C GLY A 905 8.78 41.31 -20.81
N GLN A 906 8.80 40.80 -22.05
CA GLN A 906 7.88 39.72 -22.47
C GLN A 906 8.08 38.46 -21.62
N VAL A 907 9.34 38.05 -21.39
CA VAL A 907 9.69 36.90 -20.55
C VAL A 907 9.15 37.06 -19.14
N GLU A 908 9.33 38.24 -18.53
CA GLU A 908 8.89 38.48 -17.16
C GLU A 908 7.35 38.49 -17.05
N GLU A 909 6.64 39.05 -18.03
CA GLU A 909 5.18 38.99 -18.05
C GLU A 909 4.65 37.57 -18.30
N VAL A 910 5.27 36.81 -19.21
CA VAL A 910 4.95 35.37 -19.41
C VAL A 910 5.19 34.58 -18.12
N ARG A 911 6.27 34.86 -17.38
CA ARG A 911 6.53 34.24 -16.07
C ARG A 911 5.40 34.51 -15.08
N LYS A 912 4.97 35.77 -14.96
CA LYS A 912 3.89 36.18 -14.05
C LYS A 912 2.58 35.49 -14.41
N GLU A 913 2.22 35.47 -15.69
CA GLU A 913 0.98 34.83 -16.13
C GLU A 913 1.03 33.31 -16.00
N LEU A 914 2.18 32.67 -16.25
CA LEU A 914 2.36 31.24 -15.97
C LEU A 914 2.17 30.95 -14.48
N LYS A 915 2.75 31.75 -13.58
CA LYS A 915 2.50 31.61 -12.13
C LYS A 915 1.04 31.84 -11.75
N ARG A 916 0.40 32.83 -12.35
CA ARG A 916 -1.00 33.18 -12.05
C ARG A 916 -1.96 32.06 -12.45
N LEU A 917 -1.77 31.51 -13.65
CA LEU A 917 -2.59 30.42 -14.19
C LEU A 917 -2.27 29.08 -13.53
N ASN A 918 -1.05 28.93 -12.98
CA ASN A 918 -0.57 27.69 -12.37
C ASN A 918 -0.04 27.97 -10.95
N PRO A 919 -0.89 28.04 -9.91
CA PRO A 919 -0.51 28.44 -8.56
C PRO A 919 0.54 27.59 -7.81
N GLY A 920 1.03 26.49 -8.42
CA GLY A 920 2.15 25.68 -7.92
C GLY A 920 3.48 25.91 -8.66
N PHE A 921 3.48 26.68 -9.75
CA PHE A 921 4.66 26.87 -10.59
C PHE A 921 5.70 27.76 -9.89
N ASP A 922 6.94 27.27 -9.78
CA ASP A 922 8.04 27.98 -9.11
C ASP A 922 8.50 29.26 -9.84
N GLY A 923 8.11 29.40 -11.12
CA GLY A 923 8.45 30.53 -11.97
C GLY A 923 9.77 30.41 -12.70
N LYS A 924 10.47 29.28 -12.58
CA LYS A 924 11.74 29.09 -13.25
C LYS A 924 11.47 28.87 -14.73
N ILE A 925 11.87 29.86 -15.51
CA ILE A 925 11.87 29.83 -16.96
C ILE A 925 13.26 30.21 -17.47
N GLU A 926 13.73 29.52 -18.51
CA GLU A 926 15.01 29.71 -19.18
C GLU A 926 14.76 30.22 -20.61
N PRO A 927 14.82 31.54 -20.86
CA PRO A 927 14.59 32.10 -22.19
C PRO A 927 15.87 32.08 -23.04
N THR A 928 15.70 31.98 -24.36
CA THR A 928 16.76 32.24 -25.36
C THR A 928 16.37 33.46 -26.19
N ILE A 929 17.07 34.57 -25.97
CA ILE A 929 16.80 35.85 -26.65
C ILE A 929 17.88 36.09 -27.72
N LYS A 930 17.46 36.32 -28.97
CA LYS A 930 18.34 36.68 -30.09
C LYS A 930 17.84 37.95 -30.73
N LYS A 931 18.72 38.96 -30.90
CA LYS A 931 18.39 40.26 -31.50
C LYS A 931 17.10 40.87 -30.92
N ASN A 932 16.96 40.83 -29.59
CA ASN A 932 15.78 41.30 -28.84
C ASN A 932 14.45 40.59 -29.18
N VAL A 933 14.50 39.32 -29.60
CA VAL A 933 13.34 38.45 -29.82
C VAL A 933 13.49 37.19 -28.99
N VAL A 934 12.45 36.78 -28.26
CA VAL A 934 12.44 35.50 -27.53
C VAL A 934 12.27 34.37 -28.55
N THR A 935 13.35 33.65 -28.82
CA THR A 935 13.40 32.56 -29.82
C THR A 935 13.27 31.17 -29.21
N GLY A 936 13.61 31.04 -27.92
CA GLY A 936 13.46 29.80 -27.17
C GLY A 936 12.94 30.05 -25.77
N LEU A 937 12.22 29.09 -25.20
CA LEU A 937 11.76 29.13 -23.82
C LEU A 937 11.76 27.70 -23.26
N LYS A 938 12.30 27.54 -22.05
CA LYS A 938 12.29 26.28 -21.33
C LYS A 938 11.75 26.43 -19.92
N PHE A 939 10.89 25.53 -19.48
CA PHE A 939 10.40 25.44 -18.11
C PHE A 939 9.85 24.05 -17.81
N ASN A 940 9.75 23.71 -16.52
CA ASN A 940 9.25 22.42 -16.09
C ASN A 940 7.73 22.44 -15.93
N THR A 941 7.05 21.36 -16.35
CA THR A 941 5.59 21.24 -16.32
C THR A 941 5.00 20.42 -15.17
N ASP A 942 5.77 20.06 -14.15
CA ASP A 942 5.29 19.28 -13.00
C ASP A 942 4.14 19.99 -12.29
N GLU A 943 4.20 21.31 -12.24
CA GLU A 943 3.20 22.18 -11.64
C GLU A 943 2.52 23.11 -12.67
N VAL A 944 2.67 22.84 -13.97
CA VAL A 944 2.10 23.66 -15.06
C VAL A 944 1.20 22.80 -15.95
N ASP A 945 -0.10 23.09 -15.99
CA ASP A 945 -1.06 22.52 -16.96
C ASP A 945 -1.45 23.52 -18.05
N ASN A 946 -1.47 24.82 -17.74
CA ASN A 946 -1.87 25.88 -18.66
C ASN A 946 -0.66 26.67 -19.17
N VAL A 947 -0.32 26.41 -20.43
CA VAL A 947 0.80 27.05 -21.13
C VAL A 947 0.38 28.23 -22.01
N ALA A 948 -0.86 28.71 -21.93
CA ALA A 948 -1.38 29.78 -22.79
C ALA A 948 -0.52 31.06 -22.88
N PRO A 949 0.18 31.51 -21.80
CA PRO A 949 1.02 32.70 -21.87
C PRO A 949 2.12 32.65 -22.93
N VAL A 950 2.61 31.46 -23.32
CA VAL A 950 3.68 31.35 -24.33
C VAL A 950 3.24 31.86 -25.70
N ARG A 951 1.92 31.95 -25.97
CA ARG A 951 1.33 32.53 -27.19
C ARG A 951 1.73 33.99 -27.42
N ALA A 952 2.07 34.72 -26.36
CA ALA A 952 2.51 36.11 -26.46
C ALA A 952 3.88 36.27 -27.14
N LEU A 953 4.68 35.20 -27.17
CA LEU A 953 6.03 35.20 -27.72
C LEU A 953 6.00 34.89 -29.22
N LYS A 954 5.65 35.89 -30.04
CA LYS A 954 5.48 35.73 -31.51
C LYS A 954 6.71 35.20 -32.25
N GLY A 955 7.91 35.41 -31.71
CA GLY A 955 9.17 34.94 -32.29
C GLY A 955 9.65 33.58 -31.76
N LEU A 956 8.87 32.90 -30.92
CA LEU A 956 9.24 31.64 -30.30
C LEU A 956 9.26 30.53 -31.36
N VAL A 957 10.43 29.91 -31.54
CA VAL A 957 10.63 28.80 -32.48
C VAL A 957 10.99 27.49 -31.76
N SER A 958 11.44 27.56 -30.50
CA SER A 958 11.75 26.40 -29.67
C SER A 958 11.09 26.50 -28.30
N LEU A 959 10.32 25.47 -27.95
CA LEU A 959 9.69 25.36 -26.63
C LEU A 959 10.07 24.03 -26.00
N ASP A 960 10.62 24.07 -24.79
CA ASP A 960 10.82 22.91 -23.93
C ASP A 960 9.96 23.08 -22.68
N CYS A 961 8.83 22.39 -22.67
CA CYS A 961 7.91 22.33 -21.54
C CYS A 961 7.72 20.88 -21.13
N SER A 962 8.85 20.23 -20.80
CA SER A 962 8.88 18.86 -20.30
C SER A 962 8.79 18.79 -18.77
N GLY A 963 8.23 17.71 -18.23
CA GLY A 963 8.25 17.40 -16.79
C GLY A 963 9.57 16.74 -16.36
N ILE A 964 9.75 16.54 -15.05
CA ILE A 964 10.84 15.68 -14.54
C ILE A 964 10.55 14.20 -14.83
N LYS A 965 11.58 13.37 -14.88
CA LYS A 965 11.43 11.95 -15.29
C LYS A 965 10.72 11.10 -14.23
N GLU A 966 10.73 11.55 -12.98
CA GLU A 966 10.20 10.82 -11.83
C GLU A 966 8.68 10.97 -11.67
N VAL A 967 8.08 12.02 -12.25
CA VAL A 967 6.64 12.33 -12.18
C VAL A 967 6.17 12.87 -13.54
N LYS A 968 5.11 12.28 -14.12
CA LYS A 968 4.47 12.90 -15.31
C LYS A 968 3.92 14.27 -14.93
N GLY A 969 4.43 15.32 -15.57
CA GLY A 969 3.98 16.69 -15.35
C GLY A 969 2.52 16.91 -15.73
N LYS A 970 1.95 18.02 -15.24
CA LYS A 970 0.51 18.31 -15.33
C LYS A 970 0.02 18.67 -16.73
N LEU A 971 0.91 19.10 -17.62
CA LEU A 971 0.58 19.46 -19.00
C LEU A 971 -0.18 18.34 -19.72
N SER A 972 -1.38 18.66 -20.22
CA SER A 972 -2.25 17.74 -20.98
C SER A 972 -2.88 18.38 -22.22
N ASP A 973 -3.05 19.71 -22.24
CA ASP A 973 -3.67 20.45 -23.34
C ASP A 973 -2.63 21.22 -24.16
N LEU A 974 -2.54 20.90 -25.46
CA LEU A 974 -1.68 21.59 -26.43
C LEU A 974 -2.43 22.64 -27.25
N SER A 975 -3.74 22.83 -27.05
CA SER A 975 -4.55 23.81 -27.77
C SER A 975 -3.94 25.22 -27.78
N PRO A 976 -3.30 25.71 -26.70
CA PRO A 976 -2.68 27.02 -26.74
C PRO A 976 -1.50 27.14 -27.71
N LEU A 977 -0.86 26.04 -28.12
CA LEU A 977 0.27 26.06 -29.04
C LEU A 977 -0.16 26.07 -30.52
N LYS A 978 -1.44 25.85 -30.80
CA LYS A 978 -1.98 25.74 -32.15
C LYS A 978 -1.64 26.96 -33.01
N GLY A 979 -0.99 26.72 -34.14
CA GLY A 979 -0.65 27.76 -35.12
C GLY A 979 0.59 28.60 -34.77
N MET A 980 1.30 28.30 -33.67
CA MET A 980 2.58 28.94 -33.39
C MET A 980 3.67 28.51 -34.40
N ALA A 981 4.66 29.37 -34.62
CA ALA A 981 5.78 29.12 -35.55
C ALA A 981 6.90 28.25 -34.94
N LEU A 982 6.54 27.27 -34.11
CA LEU A 982 7.50 26.37 -33.48
C LEU A 982 8.12 25.43 -34.51
N THR A 983 9.45 25.28 -34.46
CA THR A 983 10.22 24.27 -35.20
C THR A 983 10.70 23.14 -34.27
N SER A 984 10.82 23.40 -32.97
CA SER A 984 11.18 22.39 -31.97
C SER A 984 10.25 22.44 -30.77
N LEU A 985 9.65 21.30 -30.42
CA LEU A 985 8.78 21.16 -29.26
C LEU A 985 9.17 19.94 -28.43
N ASN A 986 9.51 20.16 -27.16
CA ASN A 986 9.70 19.11 -26.17
C ASN A 986 8.59 19.16 -25.12
N ILE A 987 7.77 18.12 -25.06
CA ILE A 987 6.67 17.94 -24.10
C ILE A 987 6.81 16.61 -23.33
N SER A 988 8.03 16.07 -23.28
CA SER A 988 8.30 14.80 -22.63
C SER A 988 7.95 14.83 -21.14
N ASN A 989 7.64 13.66 -20.56
CA ASN A 989 7.17 13.49 -19.19
C ASN A 989 5.92 14.35 -18.88
N SER A 990 4.90 14.26 -19.73
CA SER A 990 3.63 14.98 -19.56
C SER A 990 2.42 14.05 -19.73
N LYS A 991 1.22 14.55 -19.44
CA LYS A 991 -0.07 13.84 -19.61
C LYS A 991 -0.70 14.09 -20.99
N VAL A 992 0.07 14.61 -21.94
CA VAL A 992 -0.43 14.88 -23.28
C VAL A 992 -0.80 13.57 -23.97
N ALA A 993 -2.03 13.50 -24.46
CA ALA A 993 -2.54 12.39 -25.26
C ALA A 993 -2.98 12.83 -26.67
N ASP A 994 -3.48 14.06 -26.83
CA ASP A 994 -3.98 14.58 -28.10
C ASP A 994 -2.95 15.47 -28.81
N LEU A 995 -2.51 15.02 -29.99
CA LEU A 995 -1.60 15.77 -30.86
C LEU A 995 -2.32 16.60 -31.94
N SER A 996 -3.66 16.59 -31.99
CA SER A 996 -4.46 17.34 -32.97
C SER A 996 -4.13 18.84 -33.02
N PRO A 997 -3.81 19.53 -31.90
CA PRO A 997 -3.38 20.93 -31.94
C PRO A 997 -2.09 21.18 -32.74
N LEU A 998 -1.24 20.15 -32.91
CA LEU A 998 0.02 20.25 -33.64
C LEU A 998 -0.12 20.06 -35.16
N LYS A 999 -1.28 19.60 -35.63
CA LYS A 999 -1.51 19.25 -37.03
C LYS A 999 -1.19 20.42 -37.96
N GLY A 1000 -0.28 20.19 -38.90
CA GLY A 1000 0.12 21.18 -39.92
C GLY A 1000 1.14 22.21 -39.46
N MET A 1001 1.66 22.13 -38.23
CA MET A 1001 2.77 22.97 -37.78
C MET A 1001 4.09 22.59 -38.49
N ALA A 1002 5.02 23.55 -38.58
CA ALA A 1002 6.33 23.37 -39.21
C ALA A 1002 7.40 22.80 -38.26
N LEU A 1003 7.01 21.85 -37.40
CA LEU A 1003 7.94 21.20 -36.46
C LEU A 1003 8.93 20.31 -37.22
N THR A 1004 10.22 20.52 -36.97
CA THR A 1004 11.32 19.64 -37.41
C THR A 1004 11.76 18.68 -36.31
N SER A 1005 11.55 19.05 -35.03
CA SER A 1005 11.89 18.23 -33.87
C SER A 1005 10.71 18.13 -32.90
N LEU A 1006 10.31 16.91 -32.56
CA LEU A 1006 9.24 16.64 -31.60
C LEU A 1006 9.65 15.54 -30.61
N TYR A 1007 9.60 15.87 -29.32
CA TYR A 1007 9.94 14.97 -28.21
C TYR A 1007 8.68 14.69 -27.39
N LEU A 1008 8.24 13.44 -27.41
CA LEU A 1008 7.00 12.95 -26.80
C LEU A 1008 7.29 11.87 -25.76
N GLU A 1009 8.49 11.83 -25.19
CA GLU A 1009 8.96 10.70 -24.41
C GLU A 1009 8.17 10.63 -23.09
N HIS A 1010 7.73 9.46 -22.65
CA HIS A 1010 6.90 9.31 -21.43
C HIS A 1010 5.58 10.13 -21.44
N THR A 1011 4.84 10.12 -22.55
CA THR A 1011 3.52 10.75 -22.70
C THR A 1011 2.39 9.73 -22.82
N ASP A 1012 1.14 10.18 -22.86
CA ASP A 1012 -0.06 9.33 -23.02
C ASP A 1012 -0.50 9.20 -24.50
N VAL A 1013 0.37 9.60 -25.43
CA VAL A 1013 0.11 9.55 -26.87
C VAL A 1013 -0.01 8.10 -27.35
N THR A 1014 -1.08 7.85 -28.11
CA THR A 1014 -1.36 6.56 -28.78
C THR A 1014 -1.50 6.70 -30.30
N ASP A 1015 -1.91 7.88 -30.79
CA ASP A 1015 -2.18 8.14 -32.20
C ASP A 1015 -1.22 9.18 -32.80
N LEU A 1016 -0.48 8.78 -33.84
CA LEU A 1016 0.43 9.65 -34.59
C LEU A 1016 -0.21 10.26 -35.85
N SER A 1017 -1.49 9.97 -36.14
CA SER A 1017 -2.19 10.50 -37.32
C SER A 1017 -2.13 12.02 -37.46
N PRO A 1018 -2.18 12.82 -36.37
CA PRO A 1018 -2.00 14.28 -36.47
C PRO A 1018 -0.64 14.72 -37.05
N LEU A 1019 0.39 13.86 -36.98
CA LEU A 1019 1.74 14.15 -37.46
C LEU A 1019 1.94 13.88 -38.95
N LYS A 1020 0.99 13.22 -39.61
CA LYS A 1020 1.13 12.78 -41.00
C LYS A 1020 1.46 13.94 -41.93
N GLY A 1021 2.56 13.81 -42.65
CA GLY A 1021 3.02 14.80 -43.64
C GLY A 1021 3.73 16.03 -43.06
N MET A 1022 3.97 16.07 -41.74
CA MET A 1022 4.77 17.14 -41.13
C MET A 1022 6.27 17.02 -41.49
N PRO A 1023 7.03 18.13 -41.50
CA PRO A 1023 8.44 18.14 -41.89
C PRO A 1023 9.38 17.67 -40.76
N LEU A 1024 8.96 16.68 -39.95
CA LEU A 1024 9.74 16.19 -38.82
C LEU A 1024 11.00 15.46 -39.30
N GLU A 1025 12.16 15.91 -38.82
CA GLU A 1025 13.46 15.28 -38.98
C GLU A 1025 13.85 14.45 -37.75
N SER A 1026 13.36 14.81 -36.56
CA SER A 1026 13.60 14.10 -35.31
C SER A 1026 12.30 13.87 -34.55
N LEU A 1027 11.98 12.60 -34.32
CA LEU A 1027 10.83 12.19 -33.52
C LEU A 1027 11.26 11.18 -32.45
N LYS A 1028 10.90 11.45 -31.20
CA LYS A 1028 11.17 10.55 -30.08
C LYS A 1028 9.87 10.26 -29.33
N ILE A 1029 9.50 8.99 -29.28
CA ILE A 1029 8.24 8.49 -28.72
C ILE A 1029 8.47 7.36 -27.71
N TYR A 1030 9.66 7.28 -27.14
CA TYR A 1030 10.00 6.15 -26.30
C TYR A 1030 9.21 6.18 -24.98
N ASN A 1031 8.86 4.99 -24.50
CA ASN A 1031 7.97 4.79 -23.35
C ASN A 1031 6.57 5.42 -23.47
N ASN A 1032 5.98 5.33 -24.68
CA ASN A 1032 4.60 5.67 -24.97
C ASN A 1032 3.77 4.42 -25.34
N LEU A 1033 2.49 4.62 -25.64
CA LEU A 1033 1.55 3.55 -26.03
C LEU A 1033 1.33 3.46 -27.55
N VAL A 1034 2.20 4.09 -28.35
CA VAL A 1034 2.12 4.09 -29.81
C VAL A 1034 2.51 2.72 -30.37
N LYS A 1035 1.59 2.12 -31.14
CA LYS A 1035 1.84 0.88 -31.88
C LYS A 1035 1.92 1.10 -33.40
N ASP A 1036 1.01 1.89 -33.96
CA ASP A 1036 0.93 2.11 -35.40
C ASP A 1036 1.91 3.20 -35.88
N LEU A 1037 2.86 2.80 -36.74
CA LEU A 1037 3.82 3.70 -37.37
C LEU A 1037 3.39 4.17 -38.77
N SER A 1038 2.25 3.71 -39.30
CA SER A 1038 1.75 4.08 -40.63
C SER A 1038 1.69 5.58 -40.90
N PRO A 1039 1.35 6.45 -39.92
CA PRO A 1039 1.39 7.91 -40.11
C PRO A 1039 2.77 8.46 -40.48
N LEU A 1040 3.85 7.74 -40.15
CA LEU A 1040 5.23 8.16 -40.39
C LEU A 1040 5.74 7.89 -41.81
N LYS A 1041 5.00 7.09 -42.59
CA LYS A 1041 5.44 6.63 -43.91
C LYS A 1041 5.78 7.81 -44.83
N GLY A 1042 7.01 7.82 -45.33
CA GLY A 1042 7.52 8.84 -46.27
C GLY A 1042 7.89 10.20 -45.64
N MET A 1043 7.82 10.34 -44.31
CA MET A 1043 8.27 11.55 -43.62
C MET A 1043 9.79 11.72 -43.69
N PRO A 1044 10.33 12.96 -43.59
CA PRO A 1044 11.76 13.23 -43.74
C PRO A 1044 12.59 12.90 -42.48
N LEU A 1045 12.16 11.91 -41.67
CA LEU A 1045 12.84 11.57 -40.42
C LEU A 1045 14.28 11.11 -40.67
N VAL A 1046 15.19 11.70 -39.90
CA VAL A 1046 16.62 11.35 -39.79
C VAL A 1046 16.88 10.62 -38.47
N VAL A 1047 16.15 10.97 -37.42
CA VAL A 1047 16.24 10.37 -36.08
C VAL A 1047 14.87 9.90 -35.64
N PHE A 1048 14.76 8.62 -35.31
CA PHE A 1048 13.53 8.05 -34.76
C PHE A 1048 13.82 7.11 -33.59
N TRP A 1049 13.33 7.46 -32.40
CA TRP A 1049 13.48 6.63 -31.19
C TRP A 1049 12.11 6.21 -30.68
N CYS A 1050 11.84 4.91 -30.71
CA CYS A 1050 10.61 4.30 -30.21
C CYS A 1050 10.87 3.16 -29.22
N ASN A 1051 12.03 3.20 -28.55
CA ASN A 1051 12.35 2.21 -27.53
C ASN A 1051 11.24 2.07 -26.48
N THR A 1052 11.03 0.84 -25.99
CA THR A 1052 9.97 0.44 -25.04
C THR A 1052 8.52 0.69 -25.50
N ALA A 1053 8.27 1.23 -26.69
CA ALA A 1053 6.93 1.31 -27.27
C ALA A 1053 6.47 -0.08 -27.77
N PRO A 1054 5.16 -0.37 -27.82
CA PRO A 1054 4.61 -1.65 -28.28
C PRO A 1054 4.66 -1.83 -29.81
N VAL A 1055 5.73 -1.35 -30.45
CA VAL A 1055 5.99 -1.48 -31.89
C VAL A 1055 6.49 -2.89 -32.20
N ASP A 1056 5.85 -3.54 -33.17
CA ASP A 1056 6.23 -4.85 -33.72
C ASP A 1056 6.50 -4.81 -35.23
N ASP A 1057 5.91 -3.85 -35.96
CA ASP A 1057 6.06 -3.69 -37.42
C ASP A 1057 6.88 -2.44 -37.79
N LEU A 1058 7.98 -2.65 -38.52
CA LEU A 1058 8.84 -1.60 -39.08
C LEU A 1058 8.55 -1.27 -40.55
N THR A 1059 7.61 -1.95 -41.20
CA THR A 1059 7.25 -1.75 -42.61
C THR A 1059 6.96 -0.28 -42.95
N PRO A 1060 6.29 0.52 -42.10
CA PRO A 1060 6.09 1.94 -42.37
C PRO A 1060 7.38 2.76 -42.52
N LEU A 1061 8.51 2.28 -41.98
CA LEU A 1061 9.80 2.94 -42.03
C LEU A 1061 10.61 2.63 -43.30
N LYS A 1062 10.13 1.71 -44.13
CA LYS A 1062 10.82 1.27 -45.35
C LYS A 1062 11.12 2.47 -46.26
N ASP A 1063 12.32 2.46 -46.86
CA ASP A 1063 12.83 3.48 -47.80
C ASP A 1063 13.04 4.88 -47.19
N MET A 1064 12.84 5.06 -45.88
CA MET A 1064 13.12 6.33 -45.21
C MET A 1064 14.63 6.60 -45.07
N LYS A 1065 15.01 7.88 -44.99
CA LYS A 1065 16.41 8.34 -44.90
C LYS A 1065 16.93 8.40 -43.45
N LEU A 1066 16.47 7.50 -42.59
CA LEU A 1066 16.88 7.45 -41.18
C LEU A 1066 18.39 7.21 -41.07
N LYS A 1067 19.06 7.98 -40.20
CA LYS A 1067 20.45 7.79 -39.79
C LYS A 1067 20.56 7.16 -38.41
N HIS A 1068 19.59 7.41 -37.53
CA HIS A 1068 19.58 6.92 -36.15
C HIS A 1068 18.23 6.31 -35.81
N LEU A 1069 18.24 5.02 -35.47
CA LEU A 1069 17.06 4.27 -35.06
C LEU A 1069 17.31 3.61 -33.70
N ASP A 1070 16.38 3.81 -32.77
CA ASP A 1070 16.39 3.15 -31.46
C ASP A 1070 15.06 2.42 -31.25
N ILE A 1071 15.10 1.10 -31.31
CA ILE A 1071 13.98 0.17 -31.16
C ILE A 1071 14.19 -0.76 -29.95
N ARG A 1072 15.02 -0.36 -28.98
CA ARG A 1072 15.31 -1.19 -27.80
C ARG A 1072 14.04 -1.60 -27.06
N ASN A 1073 14.01 -2.83 -26.54
CA ASN A 1073 12.88 -3.38 -25.77
C ASN A 1073 11.52 -3.25 -26.46
N THR A 1074 11.48 -3.27 -27.79
CA THR A 1074 10.24 -3.34 -28.58
C THR A 1074 9.92 -4.81 -28.94
N ALA A 1075 8.75 -5.05 -29.53
CA ALA A 1075 8.31 -6.38 -29.94
C ALA A 1075 8.81 -6.79 -31.34
N VAL A 1076 9.68 -5.98 -31.96
CA VAL A 1076 10.21 -6.21 -33.31
C VAL A 1076 10.99 -7.52 -33.41
N THR A 1077 10.66 -8.29 -34.45
CA THR A 1077 11.36 -9.54 -34.84
C THR A 1077 11.93 -9.49 -36.26
N ASP A 1078 11.34 -8.71 -37.17
CA ASP A 1078 11.75 -8.63 -38.57
C ASP A 1078 12.49 -7.30 -38.87
N LEU A 1079 13.73 -7.42 -39.34
CA LEU A 1079 14.57 -6.29 -39.76
C LEU A 1079 14.55 -6.05 -41.28
N SER A 1080 13.82 -6.86 -42.06
CA SER A 1080 13.74 -6.73 -43.53
C SER A 1080 13.36 -5.32 -44.00
N PRO A 1081 12.48 -4.56 -43.31
CA PRO A 1081 12.19 -3.18 -43.67
C PRO A 1081 13.39 -2.22 -43.61
N LEU A 1082 14.45 -2.58 -42.86
CA LEU A 1082 15.64 -1.74 -42.69
C LEU A 1082 16.68 -1.90 -43.80
N LYS A 1083 16.53 -2.93 -44.65
CA LYS A 1083 17.52 -3.31 -45.65
C LYS A 1083 17.83 -2.14 -46.60
N GLY A 1084 19.12 -1.81 -46.72
CA GLY A 1084 19.61 -0.77 -47.64
C GLY A 1084 19.44 0.67 -47.14
N MET A 1085 18.90 0.88 -45.93
CA MET A 1085 18.77 2.22 -45.35
C MET A 1085 20.13 2.84 -44.99
N PRO A 1086 20.25 4.18 -45.01
CA PRO A 1086 21.50 4.89 -44.67
C PRO A 1086 21.76 4.98 -43.15
N LEU A 1087 21.32 3.98 -42.37
CA LEU A 1087 21.46 3.97 -40.92
C LEU A 1087 22.94 3.94 -40.52
N GLN A 1088 23.31 4.88 -39.64
CA GLN A 1088 24.64 4.97 -39.02
C GLN A 1088 24.64 4.43 -37.60
N ARG A 1089 23.47 4.44 -36.93
CA ARG A 1089 23.29 3.92 -35.57
C ARG A 1089 21.99 3.15 -35.48
N LEU A 1090 22.08 1.91 -35.00
CA LEU A 1090 20.94 1.06 -34.66
C LEU A 1090 21.11 0.54 -33.23
N ASP A 1091 20.14 0.83 -32.39
CA ASP A 1091 20.02 0.25 -31.06
C ASP A 1091 18.77 -0.64 -31.00
N MET A 1092 18.98 -1.94 -30.84
CA MET A 1092 17.93 -2.98 -30.87
C MET A 1092 18.08 -3.98 -29.72
N GLY A 1093 18.78 -3.58 -28.66
CA GLY A 1093 18.94 -4.40 -27.48
C GLY A 1093 17.59 -4.72 -26.81
N GLY A 1094 17.43 -5.95 -26.32
CA GLY A 1094 16.18 -6.43 -25.70
C GLY A 1094 15.03 -6.72 -26.66
N THR A 1095 15.25 -6.66 -27.98
CA THR A 1095 14.26 -7.11 -28.98
C THR A 1095 14.27 -8.62 -29.14
N LYS A 1096 13.24 -9.18 -29.81
CA LYS A 1096 13.13 -10.61 -30.11
C LYS A 1096 13.78 -11.01 -31.43
N THR A 1097 14.61 -10.15 -31.99
CA THR A 1097 15.28 -10.41 -33.27
C THR A 1097 16.38 -11.46 -33.10
N SER A 1098 16.51 -12.35 -34.09
CA SER A 1098 17.55 -13.39 -34.16
C SER A 1098 18.36 -13.37 -35.46
N ASP A 1099 17.89 -12.70 -36.52
CA ASP A 1099 18.54 -12.63 -37.83
C ASP A 1099 19.10 -11.23 -38.14
N LEU A 1100 20.40 -11.17 -38.43
CA LEU A 1100 21.12 -9.95 -38.82
C LEU A 1100 21.29 -9.80 -40.34
N THR A 1101 20.87 -10.78 -41.14
CA THR A 1101 21.02 -10.77 -42.61
C THR A 1101 20.51 -9.48 -43.27
N PRO A 1102 19.37 -8.89 -42.85
CA PRO A 1102 18.91 -7.62 -43.42
C PRO A 1102 19.88 -6.45 -43.25
N LEU A 1103 20.80 -6.51 -42.29
CA LEU A 1103 21.76 -5.44 -42.00
C LEU A 1103 23.04 -5.50 -42.86
N LYS A 1104 23.25 -6.58 -43.60
CA LYS A 1104 24.49 -6.83 -44.35
C LYS A 1104 24.81 -5.68 -45.31
N GLY A 1105 26.03 -5.14 -45.20
CA GLY A 1105 26.54 -4.08 -46.07
C GLY A 1105 26.02 -2.67 -45.75
N MET A 1106 25.23 -2.49 -44.68
CA MET A 1106 24.75 -1.16 -44.26
C MET A 1106 25.88 -0.29 -43.68
N PRO A 1107 25.79 1.06 -43.78
CA PRO A 1107 26.83 1.98 -43.32
C PRO A 1107 26.82 2.22 -41.80
N LEU A 1108 26.46 1.19 -41.01
CA LEU A 1108 26.36 1.30 -39.55
C LEU A 1108 27.75 1.51 -38.94
N LYS A 1109 27.85 2.54 -38.10
CA LYS A 1109 29.01 2.82 -37.24
C LYS A 1109 28.79 2.31 -35.81
N THR A 1110 27.56 2.25 -35.36
CA THR A 1110 27.21 1.76 -34.03
C THR A 1110 26.05 0.79 -34.11
N LEU A 1111 26.26 -0.42 -33.60
CA LEU A 1111 25.25 -1.46 -33.49
C LEU A 1111 25.18 -1.97 -32.05
N LYS A 1112 23.96 -2.08 -31.52
CA LYS A 1112 23.73 -2.60 -30.18
C LYS A 1112 22.64 -3.67 -30.23
N ILE A 1113 23.03 -4.88 -29.88
CA ILE A 1113 22.25 -6.13 -29.93
C ILE A 1113 22.28 -6.87 -28.59
N TYR A 1114 22.61 -6.18 -27.49
CA TYR A 1114 22.64 -6.78 -26.15
C TYR A 1114 21.26 -7.31 -25.76
N ARG A 1115 21.19 -8.40 -24.99
CA ARG A 1115 19.90 -9.03 -24.60
C ARG A 1115 19.01 -9.43 -25.79
N THR A 1116 19.59 -9.86 -26.92
CA THR A 1116 18.86 -10.39 -28.08
C THR A 1116 19.14 -11.89 -28.24
N GLN A 1117 18.41 -12.56 -29.14
CA GLN A 1117 18.59 -13.98 -29.46
C GLN A 1117 19.59 -14.22 -30.61
N ILE A 1118 20.35 -13.18 -31.00
CA ILE A 1118 21.32 -13.25 -32.08
C ILE A 1118 22.47 -14.17 -31.68
N GLN A 1119 22.87 -15.03 -32.61
CA GLN A 1119 24.00 -15.96 -32.48
C GLN A 1119 25.02 -15.73 -33.60
N ASP A 1120 24.54 -15.59 -34.84
CA ASP A 1120 25.39 -15.46 -36.02
C ASP A 1120 25.78 -13.99 -36.29
N LEU A 1121 27.08 -13.71 -36.24
CA LEU A 1121 27.66 -12.41 -36.57
C LEU A 1121 28.16 -12.30 -38.01
N THR A 1122 28.07 -13.35 -38.83
CA THR A 1122 28.50 -13.36 -40.25
C THR A 1122 27.96 -12.18 -41.07
N PRO A 1123 26.70 -11.74 -40.90
CA PRO A 1123 26.19 -10.56 -41.62
C PRO A 1123 26.95 -9.26 -41.34
N LEU A 1124 27.71 -9.18 -40.23
CA LEU A 1124 28.47 -8.00 -39.84
C LEU A 1124 29.85 -7.90 -40.51
N GLN A 1125 30.31 -8.97 -41.15
CA GLN A 1125 31.66 -9.04 -41.71
C GLN A 1125 31.89 -7.93 -42.76
N GLY A 1126 32.98 -7.19 -42.59
CA GLY A 1126 33.37 -6.09 -43.49
C GLY A 1126 32.55 -4.80 -43.34
N MET A 1127 31.60 -4.73 -42.39
CA MET A 1127 30.85 -3.50 -42.12
C MET A 1127 31.73 -2.43 -41.43
N PRO A 1128 31.45 -1.12 -41.62
CA PRO A 1128 32.26 -0.03 -41.07
C PRO A 1128 31.96 0.26 -39.58
N LEU A 1129 31.64 -0.77 -38.80
CA LEU A 1129 31.29 -0.63 -37.39
C LEU A 1129 32.50 -0.13 -36.58
N LYS A 1130 32.23 0.83 -35.69
CA LYS A 1130 33.15 1.36 -34.69
C LYS A 1130 32.79 0.94 -33.28
N SER A 1131 31.51 0.72 -33.01
CA SER A 1131 31.04 0.29 -31.70
C SER A 1131 30.03 -0.85 -31.82
N LEU A 1132 30.26 -1.93 -31.09
CA LEU A 1132 29.39 -3.10 -31.01
C LEU A 1132 29.07 -3.44 -29.55
N SER A 1133 27.79 -3.50 -29.17
CA SER A 1133 27.38 -3.98 -27.84
C SER A 1133 26.49 -5.20 -27.94
N MET A 1134 26.92 -6.32 -27.37
CA MET A 1134 26.29 -7.63 -27.44
C MET A 1134 26.37 -8.41 -26.11
N TYR A 1135 26.57 -7.71 -24.98
CA TYR A 1135 26.51 -8.36 -23.66
C TYR A 1135 25.12 -8.96 -23.43
N GLU A 1136 25.06 -10.06 -22.69
CA GLU A 1136 23.83 -10.84 -22.46
C GLU A 1136 23.11 -11.29 -23.75
N SER A 1137 23.83 -11.43 -24.86
CA SER A 1137 23.32 -12.08 -26.08
C SER A 1137 23.70 -13.57 -26.12
N SER A 1138 23.16 -14.28 -27.11
CA SER A 1138 23.45 -15.69 -27.37
C SER A 1138 24.69 -15.93 -28.26
N VAL A 1139 25.49 -14.89 -28.52
CA VAL A 1139 26.70 -14.99 -29.34
C VAL A 1139 27.77 -15.81 -28.62
N THR A 1140 28.36 -16.79 -29.32
CA THR A 1140 29.44 -17.65 -28.82
C THR A 1140 30.72 -17.61 -29.68
N ASP A 1141 30.61 -17.23 -30.95
CA ASP A 1141 31.73 -17.16 -31.90
C ASP A 1141 31.96 -15.72 -32.40
N LEU A 1142 33.17 -15.22 -32.21
CA LEU A 1142 33.62 -13.90 -32.66
C LEU A 1142 34.43 -13.94 -33.96
N SER A 1143 34.64 -15.11 -34.56
CA SER A 1143 35.35 -15.29 -35.84
C SER A 1143 34.90 -14.34 -36.95
N PRO A 1144 33.59 -14.05 -37.11
CA PRO A 1144 33.12 -13.10 -38.12
C PRO A 1144 33.63 -11.66 -37.96
N LEU A 1145 34.12 -11.28 -36.78
CA LEU A 1145 34.65 -9.94 -36.51
C LEU A 1145 36.11 -9.75 -36.97
N LYS A 1146 36.76 -10.81 -37.46
CA LYS A 1146 38.16 -10.77 -37.89
C LYS A 1146 38.38 -9.73 -38.99
N GLY A 1147 39.37 -8.85 -38.77
CA GLY A 1147 39.73 -7.78 -39.71
C GLY A 1147 38.86 -6.51 -39.64
N MET A 1148 37.84 -6.48 -38.76
CA MET A 1148 37.07 -5.27 -38.50
C MET A 1148 37.88 -4.23 -37.70
N GLN A 1149 37.46 -2.96 -37.76
CA GLN A 1149 38.13 -1.82 -37.14
C GLN A 1149 37.30 -1.22 -35.98
N LEU A 1150 36.85 -2.08 -35.06
CA LEU A 1150 36.07 -1.66 -33.89
C LEU A 1150 36.96 -0.85 -32.94
N GLU A 1151 36.38 0.21 -32.37
CA GLU A 1151 36.99 1.04 -31.33
C GLU A 1151 36.45 0.65 -29.94
N ASP A 1152 35.20 0.22 -29.85
CA ASP A 1152 34.59 -0.18 -28.58
C ASP A 1152 33.75 -1.44 -28.74
N ILE A 1153 33.93 -2.41 -27.84
CA ILE A 1153 33.10 -3.62 -27.81
C ILE A 1153 32.57 -3.91 -26.40
N ARG A 1154 31.30 -4.33 -26.30
CA ARG A 1154 30.71 -4.81 -25.04
C ARG A 1154 30.17 -6.21 -25.22
N LEU A 1155 30.56 -7.17 -24.39
CA LEU A 1155 30.23 -8.59 -24.57
C LEU A 1155 30.14 -9.33 -23.23
N THR A 1156 29.70 -10.59 -23.22
CA THR A 1156 29.73 -11.43 -22.02
C THR A 1156 30.82 -12.47 -22.18
N PRO A 1157 32.02 -12.28 -21.59
CA PRO A 1157 33.21 -13.06 -21.95
C PRO A 1157 33.02 -14.56 -21.78
N LYS A 1158 32.34 -14.97 -20.70
CA LYS A 1158 32.05 -16.38 -20.42
C LYS A 1158 31.19 -17.10 -21.46
N ASN A 1159 30.41 -16.36 -22.27
CA ASN A 1159 29.61 -16.95 -23.33
C ASN A 1159 30.43 -17.21 -24.60
N ILE A 1160 31.61 -16.60 -24.73
CA ILE A 1160 32.43 -16.70 -25.93
C ILE A 1160 33.29 -17.96 -25.86
N THR A 1161 32.99 -18.91 -26.73
CA THR A 1161 33.74 -20.17 -26.84
C THR A 1161 34.78 -20.14 -27.96
N GLN A 1162 34.67 -19.19 -28.91
CA GLN A 1162 35.55 -19.09 -30.07
C GLN A 1162 35.82 -17.63 -30.47
N GLY A 1163 37.06 -17.35 -30.90
CA GLY A 1163 37.43 -16.07 -31.52
C GLY A 1163 37.68 -14.91 -30.56
N LEU A 1164 37.84 -15.17 -29.26
CA LEU A 1164 38.12 -14.10 -28.29
C LEU A 1164 39.51 -13.46 -28.51
N ASP A 1165 40.47 -14.25 -28.96
CA ASP A 1165 41.82 -13.85 -29.39
C ASP A 1165 41.80 -12.80 -30.52
N ILE A 1166 40.79 -12.83 -31.39
CA ILE A 1166 40.61 -11.84 -32.47
C ILE A 1166 40.50 -10.42 -31.90
N LEU A 1167 39.84 -10.26 -30.76
CA LEU A 1167 39.73 -8.97 -30.09
C LEU A 1167 41.08 -8.50 -29.52
N ARG A 1168 41.95 -9.44 -29.14
CA ARG A 1168 43.29 -9.15 -28.61
C ARG A 1168 44.21 -8.60 -29.70
N ASP A 1169 44.07 -9.12 -30.92
CA ASP A 1169 44.84 -8.68 -32.09
C ASP A 1169 44.32 -7.38 -32.73
N MET A 1170 43.13 -6.92 -32.33
CA MET A 1170 42.46 -5.76 -32.92
C MET A 1170 43.03 -4.44 -32.39
N LYS A 1171 44.08 -3.93 -33.03
CA LYS A 1171 44.76 -2.67 -32.64
C LYS A 1171 43.88 -1.42 -32.60
N SER A 1172 42.75 -1.41 -33.30
CA SER A 1172 41.81 -0.29 -33.27
C SER A 1172 41.00 -0.21 -31.97
N LEU A 1173 40.94 -1.30 -31.21
CA LEU A 1173 40.07 -1.46 -30.05
C LEU A 1173 40.61 -0.65 -28.87
N LYS A 1174 39.87 0.38 -28.48
CA LYS A 1174 40.19 1.29 -27.37
C LYS A 1174 39.61 0.77 -26.07
N THR A 1175 38.34 0.33 -26.08
CA THR A 1175 37.67 -0.14 -24.86
C THR A 1175 36.96 -1.48 -25.04
N ILE A 1176 36.99 -2.27 -23.96
CA ILE A 1176 36.23 -3.52 -23.83
C ILE A 1176 35.40 -3.43 -22.55
N GLY A 1177 34.11 -3.71 -22.66
CA GLY A 1177 33.21 -3.76 -21.50
C GLY A 1177 32.43 -5.05 -21.41
N ILE A 1178 31.94 -5.36 -20.21
CA ILE A 1178 31.11 -6.55 -19.97
C ILE A 1178 29.67 -6.24 -19.59
N HIS A 1179 29.34 -4.96 -19.44
CA HIS A 1179 28.00 -4.50 -19.10
C HIS A 1179 27.76 -3.06 -19.60
N TYR A 1180 26.56 -2.52 -19.35
CA TYR A 1180 26.26 -1.12 -19.61
C TYR A 1180 27.01 -0.14 -18.70
N PHE A 1181 27.36 -0.57 -17.48
CA PHE A 1181 27.83 0.33 -16.43
C PHE A 1181 29.28 0.82 -16.67
N PRO A 1182 29.60 2.09 -16.38
CA PRO A 1182 30.92 2.66 -16.65
C PRO A 1182 32.07 1.92 -15.98
N GLU A 1183 31.89 1.43 -14.76
CA GLU A 1183 32.89 0.68 -14.00
C GLU A 1183 33.16 -0.72 -14.54
N LYS A 1184 32.40 -1.15 -15.57
CA LYS A 1184 32.55 -2.41 -16.28
C LYS A 1184 33.04 -2.21 -17.71
N ILE A 1185 33.71 -1.09 -17.97
CA ILE A 1185 34.34 -0.73 -19.25
C ILE A 1185 35.79 -0.37 -18.95
N TRP A 1186 36.72 -1.01 -19.63
CA TRP A 1186 38.15 -0.82 -19.43
C TRP A 1186 38.84 -0.47 -20.74
N PRO A 1187 39.98 0.22 -20.71
CA PRO A 1187 40.93 0.21 -21.82
C PRO A 1187 41.24 -1.24 -22.23
N ALA A 1188 41.37 -1.50 -23.52
CA ALA A 1188 41.53 -2.87 -24.04
C ALA A 1188 42.71 -3.62 -23.38
N ALA A 1189 43.83 -2.94 -23.13
CA ALA A 1189 44.99 -3.51 -22.45
C ALA A 1189 44.68 -3.95 -21.00
N GLU A 1190 43.97 -3.11 -20.23
CA GLU A 1190 43.58 -3.43 -18.85
C GLU A 1190 42.58 -4.59 -18.80
N PHE A 1191 41.63 -4.64 -19.75
CA PHE A 1191 40.70 -5.77 -19.86
C PHE A 1191 41.44 -7.10 -20.00
N TRP A 1192 42.47 -7.16 -20.85
CA TRP A 1192 43.23 -8.40 -21.06
C TRP A 1192 44.03 -8.81 -19.83
N GLU A 1193 44.62 -7.86 -19.11
CA GLU A 1193 45.31 -8.13 -17.85
C GLU A 1193 44.37 -8.80 -16.83
N ARG A 1194 43.15 -8.25 -16.68
CA ARG A 1194 42.11 -8.80 -15.79
C ARG A 1194 41.60 -10.16 -16.27
N TYR A 1195 41.41 -10.32 -17.59
CA TYR A 1195 40.97 -11.58 -18.19
C TYR A 1195 41.99 -12.71 -17.95
N ASP A 1196 43.28 -12.42 -18.12
CA ASP A 1196 44.36 -13.39 -17.90
C ASP A 1196 44.51 -13.77 -16.42
N LYS A 1197 44.22 -12.84 -15.51
CA LYS A 1197 44.09 -13.09 -14.06
C LYS A 1197 42.87 -13.94 -13.68
N GLY A 1198 41.97 -14.21 -14.64
CA GLY A 1198 40.78 -15.03 -14.43
C GLY A 1198 39.60 -14.28 -13.81
N GLU A 1199 39.61 -12.94 -13.76
CA GLU A 1199 38.54 -12.12 -13.16
C GLU A 1199 37.17 -12.29 -13.84
N PHE A 1200 37.11 -12.88 -15.04
CA PHE A 1200 35.89 -13.04 -15.84
C PHE A 1200 35.54 -14.51 -16.14
N LYS A 1201 36.13 -15.47 -15.41
CA LYS A 1201 35.94 -16.91 -15.61
C LYS A 1201 34.72 -17.52 -14.86
N GLU A 1202 34.01 -16.74 -14.04
CA GLU A 1202 32.79 -17.15 -13.31
C GLU A 1202 31.47 -16.64 -13.95
#